data_AF-H2AY41-F1
#
_entry.id   AF-H2AY41-F1
#
_cell.length_a   1.000
_cell.length_b   1.000
_cell.length_c   1.000
_cell.angle_alpha   90.00
_cell.angle_beta   90.00
_cell.angle_gamma   90.00
#
_symmetry.space_group_name_H-M   'P 1'
#
loop_
_entity.id
_entity.type
_entity.pdbx_description
1 polymer ?
#
loop_
_entity_poly.entity_id
_entity_poly.type
_entity_poly.pdbx_seq_one_letter_code
_entity_poly.pdbx_strand_id
1 'polypeptide(L)'
;MNITAHNAFNEIKPLCIQLSKFAFLPNETFDPNSIDLLNSLKLINSKLETFCDDLPLAFGDYVFIPISHLLKHDSLGSSQTNYLLLIISHLLRLCWYSDGSLSINLLNKLYPIILFLITENNVVHIDTNVTILNQLVLSLNNQNYKQNYFKNKTLPNLARTIKLLLDSLEDEKNNNQIELQLKIIHTLHVLYDDIITTENGETLSYVLPGNISSLTKLLAKPGLTINNKVIIEALKLTSLLLSIVYNDEKLNTKLNKKSLSNILQNETKSSIQTNNPHRNDKWLKATSSQVKLSLRHFIPRLMKRKNLHTALCEFISTLLNNCCSSLYDCLDFLLETSMQLHYDPLKTNNELATVWQKVITEGISQLPDMIRFDRHEKVESITFAIDSHNIESSHLYFLIKTITEELDHTDNTFRIRQDRKIIEQSSTIIVSDPILEAMERNADLRLLRNKPRELEKSLRDLIFAVGRRFYEDKTIVPLLNDLLSDPSNQTLIGKSVSLWVALNLLKSLNTSGDQFLDISTFSSDNDELVSEACYTVLGFCSEFEQELLISVESQSDSMTQEQETAVCTILSTIETVSTVMRPQDFQLELIDYIYIVIDNLASNSPAIRQFAQSCSITIASSLYNGDVKLLISENVDYLVDAISTRLNLGMTNRIGMVLSVICRIVGGRVIREFGDIIETIFKLMDYYHGYNELCLQFFQLFETIVLEFEKTYINSDTFRTLDNDHLVQSSFKPWDITNVEQLLSLLDNEPKLSVNINEELPFDKNEPKNFQEYFESKMSGLENDSDDEDETTETDEINNSNENGAQEGEEKWLSPIPMESYKILLQILAYGDRLLRHPFKPLRVQILKVIKFIIPLLATQYSSLLPQIAQSWDSIVECSVDKDFSIVKPACECLKEMLHFSGNFLSRRFIDLWEILSKRSYIVQAVNIKEVSSFKTGQLILRKKFSPLTKDTLVAMSEMLLEGISLTEMLLPESTIEKIILCCLNVIPQEDISSKSMLLADIVWKIINISLDDT
;
A
#
# COMPACT_ATOMS: atom_id res chain seq x y z
N MET A 1 -41.74 22.93 -46.44
CA MET A 1 -42.76 23.78 -47.08
C MET A 1 -44.10 23.39 -46.47
N ASN A 2 -44.79 24.31 -45.79
CA ASN A 2 -46.11 24.03 -45.21
C ASN A 2 -47.12 23.81 -46.34
N ILE A 3 -47.49 22.56 -46.59
CA ILE A 3 -48.56 22.21 -47.53
C ILE A 3 -49.87 22.73 -46.93
N THR A 4 -50.50 23.72 -47.56
CA THR A 4 -51.83 24.19 -47.14
C THR A 4 -52.86 23.05 -47.27
N ALA A 5 -53.84 22.98 -46.36
CA ALA A 5 -54.86 21.92 -46.35
C ALA A 5 -55.58 21.74 -47.70
N HIS A 6 -55.71 22.81 -48.49
CA HIS A 6 -56.27 22.77 -49.85
C HIS A 6 -55.40 21.97 -50.82
N ASN A 7 -54.07 22.12 -50.76
CA ASN A 7 -53.13 21.39 -51.59
C ASN A 7 -53.09 19.90 -51.22
N ALA A 8 -53.12 19.60 -49.91
CA ALA A 8 -53.20 18.22 -49.43
C ALA A 8 -54.47 17.52 -49.98
N PHE A 9 -55.63 18.19 -49.95
CA PHE A 9 -56.87 17.65 -50.50
C PHE A 9 -56.80 17.38 -52.01
N ASN A 10 -56.24 18.32 -52.79
CA ASN A 10 -56.11 18.16 -54.23
C ASN A 10 -55.19 16.98 -54.62
N GLU A 11 -54.14 16.72 -53.85
CA GLU A 11 -53.22 15.61 -54.09
C GLU A 11 -53.82 14.24 -53.71
N ILE A 12 -54.64 14.17 -52.66
CA ILE A 12 -55.23 12.90 -52.19
C ILE A 12 -56.51 12.49 -52.92
N LYS A 13 -57.30 13.48 -53.37
CA LYS A 13 -58.57 13.26 -54.06
C LYS A 13 -58.50 12.21 -55.19
N PRO A 14 -57.56 12.27 -56.17
CA PRO A 14 -57.51 11.26 -57.24
C PRO A 14 -57.20 9.85 -56.72
N LEU A 15 -56.40 9.72 -55.65
CA LEU A 15 -56.04 8.44 -55.06
C LEU A 15 -57.23 7.80 -54.32
N CYS A 16 -58.00 8.58 -53.56
CA CYS A 16 -59.23 8.10 -52.92
C CYS A 16 -60.29 7.68 -53.93
N ILE A 17 -60.41 8.37 -55.06
CA ILE A 17 -61.31 7.97 -56.16
C ILE A 17 -60.86 6.61 -56.74
N GLN A 18 -59.56 6.40 -56.94
CA GLN A 18 -59.05 5.10 -57.39
C GLN A 18 -59.36 3.99 -56.37
N LEU A 19 -59.15 4.24 -55.07
CA LEU A 19 -59.49 3.27 -54.02
C LEU A 19 -60.99 2.95 -53.97
N SER A 20 -61.85 3.96 -54.18
CA SER A 20 -63.31 3.79 -54.15
C SER A 20 -63.84 2.82 -55.21
N LYS A 21 -63.15 2.68 -56.36
CA LYS A 21 -63.49 1.72 -57.41
C LYS A 21 -63.42 0.27 -56.93
N PHE A 22 -62.52 -0.01 -55.99
CA PHE A 22 -62.36 -1.32 -55.38
C PHE A 22 -63.22 -1.48 -54.13
N ALA A 23 -63.32 -0.43 -53.31
CA ALA A 23 -64.06 -0.46 -52.04
C ALA A 23 -65.59 -0.57 -52.20
N PHE A 24 -66.15 -0.18 -53.36
CA PHE A 24 -67.59 -0.23 -53.61
C PHE A 24 -68.04 -1.46 -54.43
N LEU A 25 -67.14 -2.40 -54.69
CA LEU A 25 -67.50 -3.66 -55.35
C LEU A 25 -68.44 -4.48 -54.46
N PRO A 26 -69.42 -5.21 -55.02
CA PRO A 26 -70.22 -6.14 -54.22
C PRO A 26 -69.36 -7.31 -53.71
N ASN A 27 -69.69 -7.84 -52.52
CA ASN A 27 -68.93 -8.90 -51.84
C ASN A 27 -68.65 -10.12 -52.75
N GLU A 28 -69.54 -10.44 -53.67
CA GLU A 28 -69.41 -11.56 -54.62
C GLU A 28 -68.25 -11.39 -55.62
N THR A 29 -67.84 -10.16 -55.90
CA THR A 29 -66.80 -9.82 -56.89
C THR A 29 -65.53 -9.26 -56.27
N PHE A 30 -65.52 -9.07 -54.96
CA PHE A 30 -64.41 -8.46 -54.24
C PHE A 30 -63.29 -9.49 -54.04
N ASP A 31 -62.10 -9.18 -54.55
CA ASP A 31 -60.90 -9.97 -54.30
C ASP A 31 -60.11 -9.39 -53.12
N PRO A 32 -60.08 -10.08 -51.95
CA PRO A 32 -59.39 -9.60 -50.76
C PRO A 32 -57.87 -9.50 -50.92
N ASN A 33 -57.27 -10.24 -51.88
CA ASN A 33 -55.83 -10.28 -52.13
C ASN A 33 -55.40 -9.51 -53.38
N SER A 34 -56.28 -8.66 -53.94
CA SER A 34 -55.99 -7.90 -55.15
C SER A 34 -54.71 -7.05 -55.03
N ILE A 35 -53.85 -7.18 -56.04
CA ILE A 35 -52.57 -6.43 -56.16
C ILE A 35 -52.86 -4.94 -56.44
N ASP A 36 -53.89 -4.63 -57.22
CA ASP A 36 -54.27 -3.26 -57.57
C ASP A 36 -54.84 -2.50 -56.38
N LEU A 37 -55.63 -3.19 -55.54
CA LEU A 37 -56.09 -2.67 -54.25
C LEU A 37 -54.89 -2.36 -53.33
N LEU A 38 -53.93 -3.27 -53.26
CA LEU A 38 -52.72 -3.10 -52.45
C LEU A 38 -51.86 -1.92 -52.93
N ASN A 39 -51.69 -1.75 -54.25
CA ASN A 39 -50.97 -0.61 -54.82
C ASN A 39 -51.69 0.71 -54.53
N SER A 40 -53.03 0.73 -54.62
CA SER A 40 -53.84 1.91 -54.29
C SER A 40 -53.69 2.31 -52.82
N LEU A 41 -53.70 1.33 -51.90
CA LEU A 41 -53.48 1.57 -50.47
C LEU A 41 -52.05 2.07 -50.19
N LYS A 42 -51.03 1.49 -50.84
CA LYS A 42 -49.63 1.94 -50.72
C LYS A 42 -49.44 3.40 -51.15
N LEU A 43 -50.02 3.79 -52.28
CA LEU A 43 -49.94 5.16 -52.79
C LEU A 43 -50.57 6.15 -51.82
N ILE A 44 -51.76 5.84 -51.30
CA ILE A 44 -52.43 6.67 -50.29
C ILE A 44 -51.57 6.77 -49.03
N ASN A 45 -51.05 5.65 -48.53
CA ASN A 45 -50.21 5.64 -47.33
C ASN A 45 -48.96 6.52 -47.49
N SER A 46 -48.20 6.33 -48.58
CA SER A 46 -46.99 7.12 -48.85
C SER A 46 -47.27 8.62 -48.94
N LYS A 47 -48.47 9.00 -49.39
CA LYS A 47 -48.86 10.40 -49.51
C LYS A 47 -49.29 10.99 -48.18
N LEU A 48 -50.07 10.25 -47.40
CA LEU A 48 -50.48 10.63 -46.04
C LEU A 48 -49.30 10.80 -45.08
N GLU A 49 -48.24 10.01 -45.25
CA GLU A 49 -47.02 10.13 -44.45
C GLU A 49 -46.36 11.51 -44.62
N THR A 50 -46.38 12.07 -45.82
CA THR A 50 -45.73 13.36 -46.15
C THR A 50 -46.47 14.62 -45.69
N PHE A 51 -47.73 14.49 -45.26
CA PHE A 51 -48.54 15.65 -44.87
C PHE A 51 -48.23 16.12 -43.44
N CYS A 52 -48.40 17.43 -43.23
CA CYS A 52 -48.30 18.09 -41.93
C CYS A 52 -49.53 17.78 -41.06
N ASP A 53 -49.31 17.75 -39.75
CA ASP A 53 -50.35 17.48 -38.74
C ASP A 53 -51.42 18.60 -38.70
N ASP A 54 -52.58 18.30 -38.08
CA ASP A 54 -53.75 19.18 -37.92
C ASP A 54 -54.49 19.61 -39.21
N LEU A 55 -54.90 18.62 -40.02
CA LEU A 55 -55.78 18.80 -41.17
C LEU A 55 -57.28 18.86 -40.77
N PRO A 56 -58.14 19.53 -41.56
CA PRO A 56 -59.56 19.65 -41.25
C PRO A 56 -60.30 18.32 -41.18
N LEU A 57 -61.29 18.18 -40.29
CA LEU A 57 -62.14 16.99 -40.16
C LEU A 57 -62.75 16.52 -41.50
N ALA A 58 -63.18 17.45 -42.34
CA ALA A 58 -63.75 17.15 -43.65
C ALA A 58 -62.78 16.40 -44.59
N PHE A 59 -61.47 16.62 -44.44
CA PHE A 59 -60.45 15.87 -45.16
C PHE A 59 -60.39 14.42 -44.64
N GLY A 60 -60.37 14.24 -43.31
CA GLY A 60 -60.38 12.92 -42.69
C GLY A 60 -61.61 12.10 -43.06
N ASP A 61 -62.79 12.72 -43.01
CA ASP A 61 -64.06 12.10 -43.41
C ASP A 61 -64.02 11.63 -44.88
N TYR A 62 -63.48 12.47 -45.77
CA TYR A 62 -63.37 12.13 -47.20
C TYR A 62 -62.47 10.91 -47.44
N VAL A 63 -61.30 10.86 -46.80
CA VAL A 63 -60.36 9.73 -46.91
C VAL A 63 -60.94 8.48 -46.24
N PHE A 64 -61.71 8.63 -45.17
CA PHE A 64 -62.31 7.52 -44.43
C PHE A 64 -63.48 6.85 -45.16
N ILE A 65 -64.18 7.53 -46.09
CA ILE A 65 -65.29 6.93 -46.87
C ILE A 65 -64.91 5.61 -47.54
N PRO A 66 -63.92 5.53 -48.45
CA PRO A 66 -63.56 4.28 -49.09
C PRO A 66 -63.03 3.24 -48.09
N ILE A 67 -62.34 3.67 -47.02
CA ILE A 67 -61.84 2.78 -45.96
C ILE A 67 -63.00 2.14 -45.19
N SER A 68 -64.02 2.91 -44.85
CA SER A 68 -65.20 2.45 -44.11
C SER A 68 -66.00 1.41 -44.90
N HIS A 69 -65.94 1.45 -46.23
CA HIS A 69 -66.53 0.43 -47.10
C HIS A 69 -65.66 -0.82 -47.19
N LEU A 70 -64.33 -0.68 -47.25
CA LEU A 70 -63.43 -1.83 -47.16
C LEU A 70 -63.60 -2.61 -45.84
N LEU A 71 -63.83 -1.91 -44.73
CA LEU A 71 -64.09 -2.52 -43.42
C LEU A 71 -65.44 -3.27 -43.33
N LYS A 72 -66.35 -3.12 -44.32
CA LYS A 72 -67.64 -3.83 -44.36
C LYS A 72 -67.57 -5.16 -45.12
N HIS A 73 -66.48 -5.42 -45.86
CA HIS A 73 -66.29 -6.70 -46.53
C HIS A 73 -65.92 -7.81 -45.53
N ASP A 74 -66.24 -9.06 -45.89
CA ASP A 74 -66.13 -10.20 -44.98
C ASP A 74 -64.67 -10.60 -44.66
N SER A 75 -63.72 -10.29 -45.54
CA SER A 75 -62.28 -10.51 -45.31
C SER A 75 -61.41 -9.57 -46.15
N LEU A 76 -60.19 -9.31 -45.69
CA LEU A 76 -59.19 -8.50 -46.39
C LEU A 76 -57.82 -9.18 -46.28
N GLY A 77 -57.00 -9.15 -47.34
CA GLY A 77 -55.66 -9.73 -47.33
C GLY A 77 -54.77 -9.13 -46.24
N SER A 78 -53.78 -9.88 -45.76
CA SER A 78 -52.92 -9.47 -44.63
C SER A 78 -52.10 -8.21 -44.92
N SER A 79 -51.58 -8.08 -46.15
CA SER A 79 -50.83 -6.90 -46.57
C SER A 79 -51.73 -5.68 -46.78
N GLN A 80 -52.93 -5.87 -47.32
CA GLN A 80 -53.94 -4.83 -47.50
C GLN A 80 -54.42 -4.33 -46.13
N THR A 81 -54.64 -5.24 -45.17
CA THR A 81 -54.98 -4.90 -43.78
C THR A 81 -53.88 -4.08 -43.12
N ASN A 82 -52.61 -4.42 -43.36
CA ASN A 82 -51.49 -3.65 -42.83
C ASN A 82 -51.52 -2.18 -43.30
N TYR A 83 -51.60 -1.93 -44.62
CA TYR A 83 -51.67 -0.55 -45.13
C TYR A 83 -52.96 0.15 -44.72
N LEU A 84 -54.08 -0.57 -44.58
CA LEU A 84 -55.32 0.00 -44.05
C LEU A 84 -55.12 0.50 -42.61
N LEU A 85 -54.46 -0.27 -41.75
CA LEU A 85 -54.14 0.15 -40.38
C LEU A 85 -53.19 1.36 -40.35
N LEU A 86 -52.17 1.40 -41.22
CA LEU A 86 -51.29 2.57 -41.33
C LEU A 86 -52.04 3.83 -41.79
N ILE A 87 -52.94 3.70 -42.77
CA ILE A 87 -53.78 4.82 -43.21
C ILE A 87 -54.66 5.32 -42.06
N ILE A 88 -55.30 4.42 -41.29
CA ILE A 88 -56.07 4.82 -40.10
C ILE A 88 -55.17 5.49 -39.06
N SER A 89 -53.93 5.00 -38.86
CA SER A 89 -52.94 5.64 -37.99
C SER A 89 -52.61 7.07 -38.44
N HIS A 90 -52.47 7.31 -39.74
CA HIS A 90 -52.30 8.66 -40.28
C HIS A 90 -53.55 9.52 -40.12
N LEU A 91 -54.76 8.98 -40.27
CA LEU A 91 -55.99 9.74 -40.01
C LEU A 91 -56.11 10.15 -38.54
N LEU A 92 -55.72 9.26 -37.62
CA LEU A 92 -55.63 9.54 -36.19
C LEU A 92 -54.67 10.70 -35.92
N ARG A 93 -53.46 10.66 -36.49
CA ARG A 93 -52.46 11.72 -36.37
C ARG A 93 -52.88 13.05 -37.01
N LEU A 94 -53.38 13.00 -38.24
CA LEU A 94 -53.59 14.20 -39.06
C LEU A 94 -54.90 14.90 -38.76
N CYS A 95 -55.98 14.15 -38.52
CA CYS A 95 -57.36 14.70 -38.49
C CYS A 95 -58.05 14.50 -37.14
N TRP A 96 -57.69 13.47 -36.37
CA TRP A 96 -58.38 13.08 -35.14
C TRP A 96 -57.51 13.24 -33.88
N TYR A 97 -56.44 14.05 -33.95
CA TYR A 97 -55.51 14.28 -32.86
C TYR A 97 -55.92 15.45 -31.94
N SER A 98 -56.48 16.52 -32.50
CA SER A 98 -56.84 17.73 -31.74
C SER A 98 -58.06 17.49 -30.83
N ASP A 99 -58.23 18.31 -29.79
CA ASP A 99 -59.38 18.18 -28.89
C ASP A 99 -60.71 18.37 -29.65
N GLY A 100 -61.69 17.51 -29.34
CA GLY A 100 -63.02 17.49 -29.94
C GLY A 100 -63.10 16.90 -31.35
N SER A 101 -61.98 16.55 -31.97
CA SER A 101 -61.94 16.03 -33.35
C SER A 101 -62.38 14.56 -33.47
N LEU A 102 -62.09 13.75 -32.44
CA LEU A 102 -62.45 12.33 -32.39
C LEU A 102 -63.73 12.14 -31.58
N SER A 103 -64.86 11.87 -32.23
CA SER A 103 -66.10 11.64 -31.50
C SER A 103 -66.12 10.29 -30.75
N ILE A 104 -66.71 10.25 -29.55
CA ILE A 104 -66.84 9.01 -28.75
C ILE A 104 -67.58 7.90 -29.50
N ASN A 105 -68.55 8.24 -30.35
CA ASN A 105 -69.31 7.27 -31.15
C ASN A 105 -68.48 6.63 -32.26
N LEU A 106 -67.62 7.43 -32.92
CA LEU A 106 -66.68 6.93 -33.91
C LEU A 106 -65.66 6.00 -33.23
N LEU A 107 -65.09 6.44 -32.11
CA LEU A 107 -64.10 5.66 -31.37
C LEU A 107 -64.68 4.33 -30.85
N ASN A 108 -65.91 4.33 -30.31
CA ASN A 108 -66.59 3.12 -29.85
C ASN A 108 -66.78 2.06 -30.95
N LYS A 109 -66.88 2.48 -32.22
CA LYS A 109 -66.97 1.57 -33.38
C LYS A 109 -65.59 1.18 -33.89
N LEU A 110 -64.68 2.15 -33.99
CA LEU A 110 -63.37 1.98 -34.59
C LEU A 110 -62.41 1.16 -33.70
N TYR A 111 -62.40 1.42 -32.39
CA TYR A 111 -61.48 0.78 -31.44
C TYR A 111 -61.60 -0.75 -31.44
N PRO A 112 -62.81 -1.36 -31.27
CA PRO A 112 -62.93 -2.81 -31.29
C PRO A 112 -62.54 -3.43 -32.63
N ILE A 113 -62.83 -2.73 -33.75
CA ILE A 113 -62.47 -3.19 -35.09
C ILE A 113 -60.95 -3.23 -35.26
N ILE A 114 -60.23 -2.19 -34.81
CA ILE A 114 -58.76 -2.17 -34.85
C ILE A 114 -58.19 -3.34 -34.05
N LEU A 115 -58.69 -3.56 -32.83
CA LEU A 115 -58.24 -4.70 -32.00
C LEU A 115 -58.52 -6.05 -32.65
N PHE A 116 -59.68 -6.19 -33.30
CA PHE A 116 -60.06 -7.39 -34.02
C PHE A 116 -59.12 -7.66 -35.20
N LEU A 117 -58.88 -6.65 -36.04
CA LEU A 117 -58.00 -6.75 -37.22
C LEU A 117 -56.55 -7.10 -36.84
N ILE A 118 -56.05 -6.57 -35.72
CA ILE A 118 -54.72 -6.89 -35.20
C ILE A 118 -54.63 -8.36 -34.76
N THR A 119 -55.72 -8.92 -34.20
CA THR A 119 -55.70 -10.27 -33.61
C THR A 119 -56.02 -11.39 -34.60
N GLU A 120 -56.94 -11.18 -35.55
CA GLU A 120 -57.28 -12.22 -36.52
C GLU A 120 -56.19 -12.41 -37.57
N ASN A 121 -55.53 -11.32 -37.96
CA ASN A 121 -54.47 -11.34 -38.97
C ASN A 121 -53.10 -11.47 -38.30
N ASN A 122 -52.83 -12.62 -37.66
CA ASN A 122 -51.55 -13.00 -37.00
C ASN A 122 -50.27 -12.86 -37.87
N VAL A 123 -50.37 -12.29 -39.08
CA VAL A 123 -49.32 -12.06 -40.09
C VAL A 123 -49.01 -10.55 -40.27
N VAL A 124 -49.72 -9.64 -39.59
CA VAL A 124 -49.44 -8.19 -39.69
C VAL A 124 -48.12 -7.87 -38.98
N HIS A 125 -47.31 -6.96 -39.55
CA HIS A 125 -46.05 -6.50 -38.98
C HIS A 125 -46.26 -5.92 -37.57
N ILE A 126 -45.48 -6.35 -36.59
CA ILE A 126 -45.63 -5.93 -35.20
C ILE A 126 -45.52 -4.40 -35.06
N ASP A 127 -44.62 -3.77 -35.83
CA ASP A 127 -44.42 -2.32 -35.86
C ASP A 127 -45.69 -1.55 -36.25
N THR A 128 -46.46 -2.05 -37.22
CA THR A 128 -47.68 -1.37 -37.66
C THR A 128 -48.79 -1.50 -36.63
N ASN A 129 -48.87 -2.65 -35.95
CA ASN A 129 -49.80 -2.86 -34.83
C ASN A 129 -49.48 -1.91 -33.66
N VAL A 130 -48.21 -1.79 -33.26
CA VAL A 130 -47.77 -0.86 -32.22
C VAL A 130 -48.03 0.58 -32.64
N THR A 131 -47.75 0.92 -33.91
CA THR A 131 -47.92 2.27 -34.44
C THR A 131 -49.36 2.74 -34.41
N ILE A 132 -50.32 1.91 -34.86
CA ILE A 132 -51.72 2.29 -34.80
C ILE A 132 -52.23 2.36 -33.36
N LEU A 133 -51.85 1.42 -32.49
CA LEU A 133 -52.25 1.46 -31.07
C LEU A 133 -51.71 2.69 -30.36
N ASN A 134 -50.44 3.05 -30.59
CA ASN A 134 -49.84 4.26 -30.04
C ASN A 134 -50.58 5.52 -30.51
N GLN A 135 -50.82 5.66 -31.82
CA GLN A 135 -51.53 6.83 -32.34
C GLN A 135 -52.97 6.90 -31.85
N LEU A 136 -53.64 5.76 -31.70
CA LEU A 136 -55.00 5.70 -31.14
C LEU A 136 -55.01 6.19 -29.69
N VAL A 137 -54.06 5.73 -28.87
CA VAL A 137 -53.93 6.15 -27.47
C VAL A 137 -53.60 7.64 -27.35
N LEU A 138 -52.66 8.14 -28.15
CA LEU A 138 -52.31 9.57 -28.16
C LEU A 138 -53.50 10.45 -28.59
N SER A 139 -54.23 10.02 -29.62
CA SER A 139 -55.43 10.74 -30.08
C SER A 139 -56.54 10.74 -29.02
N LEU A 140 -56.72 9.62 -28.30
CA LEU A 140 -57.63 9.54 -27.16
C LEU A 140 -57.19 10.45 -26.00
N ASN A 141 -55.88 10.54 -25.73
CA ASN A 141 -55.34 11.35 -24.63
C ASN A 141 -55.65 12.84 -24.75
N ASN A 142 -55.85 13.33 -25.98
CA ASN A 142 -56.19 14.73 -26.22
C ASN A 142 -57.69 15.03 -26.16
N GLN A 143 -58.55 14.02 -25.95
CA GLN A 143 -60.00 14.22 -25.91
C GLN A 143 -60.48 14.55 -24.50
N ASN A 144 -61.42 15.49 -24.40
CA ASN A 144 -62.08 15.84 -23.13
C ASN A 144 -62.75 14.67 -22.38
N TYR A 145 -63.16 13.61 -23.10
CA TYR A 145 -63.82 12.44 -22.50
C TYR A 145 -62.86 11.31 -22.09
N LYS A 146 -61.54 11.46 -22.26
CA LYS A 146 -60.53 10.40 -22.08
C LYS A 146 -60.67 9.64 -20.75
N GLN A 147 -60.85 10.39 -19.67
CA GLN A 147 -60.92 9.89 -18.29
C GLN A 147 -62.21 9.14 -17.97
N ASN A 148 -63.20 9.10 -18.87
CA ASN A 148 -64.45 8.37 -18.67
C ASN A 148 -64.64 7.26 -19.69
N TYR A 149 -63.71 7.11 -20.64
CA TYR A 149 -63.87 6.22 -21.78
C TYR A 149 -63.90 4.75 -21.37
N PHE A 150 -63.13 4.35 -20.35
CA PHE A 150 -62.96 2.95 -19.93
C PHE A 150 -63.87 2.48 -18.78
N LYS A 151 -64.83 3.30 -18.31
CA LYS A 151 -65.69 3.02 -17.14
C LYS A 151 -66.65 1.82 -17.25
N ASN A 152 -66.90 1.26 -18.44
CA ASN A 152 -67.99 0.29 -18.68
C ASN A 152 -67.64 -0.78 -19.74
N LYS A 153 -68.44 -0.89 -20.81
CA LYS A 153 -68.38 -1.91 -21.88
C LYS A 153 -67.05 -1.96 -22.65
N THR A 154 -66.21 -0.94 -22.50
CA THR A 154 -64.93 -0.73 -23.18
C THR A 154 -63.73 -1.21 -22.37
N LEU A 155 -63.90 -1.63 -21.11
CA LEU A 155 -62.84 -2.19 -20.27
C LEU A 155 -62.15 -3.43 -20.89
N PRO A 156 -62.85 -4.36 -21.56
CA PRO A 156 -62.21 -5.47 -22.28
C PRO A 156 -61.28 -4.99 -23.40
N ASN A 157 -61.61 -3.86 -24.04
CA ASN A 157 -60.75 -3.29 -25.09
C ASN A 157 -59.45 -2.77 -24.48
N LEU A 158 -59.50 -2.11 -23.32
CA LEU A 158 -58.30 -1.69 -22.60
C LEU A 158 -57.40 -2.88 -22.27
N ALA A 159 -57.96 -3.92 -21.64
CA ALA A 159 -57.21 -5.12 -21.27
C ALA A 159 -56.57 -5.80 -22.49
N ARG A 160 -57.29 -5.85 -23.62
CA ARG A 160 -56.78 -6.40 -24.89
C ARG A 160 -55.67 -5.53 -25.48
N THR A 161 -55.80 -4.20 -25.46
CA THR A 161 -54.74 -3.28 -25.91
C THR A 161 -53.47 -3.46 -25.08
N ILE A 162 -53.59 -3.46 -23.75
CA ILE A 162 -52.46 -3.67 -22.83
C ILE A 162 -51.80 -5.02 -23.14
N LYS A 163 -52.60 -6.09 -23.26
CA LYS A 163 -52.09 -7.42 -23.56
C LYS A 163 -51.31 -7.45 -24.89
N LEU A 164 -51.86 -6.89 -25.97
CA LEU A 164 -51.18 -6.85 -27.28
C LEU A 164 -49.86 -6.07 -27.23
N LEU A 165 -49.82 -4.96 -26.49
CA LEU A 165 -48.60 -4.17 -26.28
C LEU A 165 -47.55 -4.95 -25.47
N LEU A 166 -47.96 -5.62 -24.39
CA LEU A 166 -47.07 -6.46 -23.57
C LEU A 166 -46.56 -7.70 -24.33
N ASP A 167 -47.43 -8.39 -25.07
CA ASP A 167 -47.05 -9.54 -25.90
C ASP A 167 -46.02 -9.12 -26.96
N SER A 168 -46.16 -7.91 -27.54
CA SER A 168 -45.20 -7.33 -28.49
C SER A 168 -43.86 -6.97 -27.84
N LEU A 169 -43.87 -6.61 -26.55
CA LEU A 169 -42.68 -6.31 -25.75
C LEU A 169 -41.92 -7.58 -25.33
N GLU A 170 -42.65 -8.69 -25.10
CA GLU A 170 -42.08 -9.99 -24.74
C GLU A 170 -41.37 -10.67 -25.93
N ASP A 171 -41.86 -10.49 -27.16
CA ASP A 171 -41.33 -11.15 -28.36
C ASP A 171 -39.82 -10.89 -28.57
N GLU A 172 -39.04 -11.96 -28.56
CA GLU A 172 -37.58 -11.92 -28.65
C GLU A 172 -37.08 -11.34 -29.97
N LYS A 173 -37.88 -11.43 -31.05
CA LYS A 173 -37.54 -10.85 -32.36
C LYS A 173 -37.37 -9.33 -32.29
N ASN A 174 -38.04 -8.68 -31.34
CA ASN A 174 -38.07 -7.23 -31.20
C ASN A 174 -36.96 -6.68 -30.30
N ASN A 175 -36.13 -7.54 -29.70
CA ASN A 175 -35.06 -7.14 -28.78
C ASN A 175 -34.06 -6.13 -29.41
N ASN A 176 -33.86 -6.20 -30.73
CA ASN A 176 -32.96 -5.29 -31.46
C ASN A 176 -33.65 -3.99 -31.93
N GLN A 177 -34.97 -3.89 -31.81
CA GLN A 177 -35.78 -2.74 -32.26
C GLN A 177 -36.07 -1.80 -31.08
N ILE A 178 -35.05 -1.05 -30.66
CA ILE A 178 -35.11 -0.17 -29.48
C ILE A 178 -36.26 0.85 -29.58
N GLU A 179 -36.43 1.50 -30.73
CA GLU A 179 -37.46 2.52 -30.93
C GLU A 179 -38.88 1.96 -30.79
N LEU A 180 -39.12 0.74 -31.30
CA LEU A 180 -40.41 0.06 -31.17
C LEU A 180 -40.70 -0.27 -29.71
N GLN A 181 -39.72 -0.78 -28.97
CA GLN A 181 -39.89 -1.09 -27.53
C GLN A 181 -40.15 0.18 -26.71
N LEU A 182 -39.42 1.26 -26.96
CA LEU A 182 -39.65 2.55 -26.29
C LEU A 182 -41.03 3.12 -26.62
N LYS A 183 -41.49 2.98 -27.87
CA LYS A 183 -42.82 3.40 -28.29
C LYS A 183 -43.92 2.62 -27.55
N ILE A 184 -43.77 1.30 -27.41
CA ILE A 184 -44.70 0.47 -26.60
C ILE A 184 -44.75 0.97 -25.15
N ILE A 185 -43.59 1.15 -24.51
CA ILE A 185 -43.50 1.59 -23.12
C ILE A 185 -44.14 2.97 -22.95
N HIS A 186 -43.89 3.90 -23.87
CA HIS A 186 -44.52 5.22 -23.88
C HIS A 186 -46.04 5.12 -24.04
N THR A 187 -46.55 4.28 -24.94
CA THR A 187 -48.01 4.05 -25.08
C THR A 187 -48.63 3.56 -23.78
N LEU A 188 -47.98 2.61 -23.10
CA LEU A 188 -48.43 2.11 -21.80
C LEU A 188 -48.36 3.20 -20.72
N HIS A 189 -47.31 4.04 -20.74
CA HIS A 189 -47.19 5.16 -19.82
C HIS A 189 -48.36 6.14 -19.97
N VAL A 190 -48.69 6.56 -21.19
CA VAL A 190 -49.82 7.46 -21.46
C VAL A 190 -51.15 6.82 -21.03
N LEU A 191 -51.33 5.52 -21.28
CA LEU A 191 -52.52 4.80 -20.81
C LEU A 191 -52.64 4.86 -19.28
N TYR A 192 -51.56 4.58 -18.57
CA TYR A 192 -51.58 4.49 -17.11
C TYR A 192 -51.66 5.86 -16.45
N ASP A 193 -50.87 6.83 -16.92
CA ASP A 193 -50.69 8.14 -16.28
C ASP A 193 -51.68 9.21 -16.75
N ASP A 194 -52.06 9.25 -18.03
CA ASP A 194 -52.86 10.37 -18.53
C ASP A 194 -54.35 10.01 -18.71
N ILE A 195 -54.63 8.73 -19.00
CA ILE A 195 -55.98 8.27 -19.34
C ILE A 195 -56.68 7.62 -18.14
N ILE A 196 -55.97 6.77 -17.38
CA ILE A 196 -56.60 5.97 -16.31
C ILE A 196 -56.47 6.61 -14.91
N THR A 197 -55.46 7.48 -14.68
CA THR A 197 -55.08 8.02 -13.35
C THR A 197 -56.21 8.59 -12.49
N THR A 198 -57.24 9.15 -13.10
CA THR A 198 -58.33 9.84 -12.37
C THR A 198 -59.38 8.92 -11.77
N GLU A 199 -59.37 7.61 -12.05
CA GLU A 199 -60.42 6.68 -11.60
C GLU A 199 -60.04 5.76 -10.42
N ASN A 200 -58.97 6.11 -9.69
CA ASN A 200 -58.39 5.32 -8.61
C ASN A 200 -57.75 4.02 -9.16
N GLY A 201 -56.63 3.56 -8.59
CA GLY A 201 -55.88 2.36 -9.04
C GLY A 201 -56.66 1.02 -9.09
N GLU A 202 -57.99 1.04 -8.92
CA GLU A 202 -58.92 -0.08 -9.03
C GLU A 202 -58.89 -0.71 -10.42
N THR A 203 -59.04 0.08 -11.48
CA THR A 203 -59.05 -0.42 -12.86
C THR A 203 -57.70 -1.06 -13.23
N LEU A 204 -56.60 -0.44 -12.83
CA LEU A 204 -55.25 -0.99 -13.04
C LEU A 204 -55.00 -2.26 -12.22
N SER A 205 -55.65 -2.43 -11.06
CA SER A 205 -55.49 -3.63 -10.23
C SER A 205 -55.96 -4.91 -10.91
N TYR A 206 -56.93 -4.84 -11.83
CA TYR A 206 -57.41 -6.00 -12.62
C TYR A 206 -56.39 -6.46 -13.67
N VAL A 207 -55.60 -5.54 -14.22
CA VAL A 207 -54.59 -5.83 -15.26
C VAL A 207 -53.17 -5.95 -14.70
N LEU A 208 -52.99 -5.72 -13.39
CA LEU A 208 -51.71 -5.76 -12.70
C LEU A 208 -50.94 -7.09 -12.89
N PRO A 209 -51.56 -8.29 -12.73
CA PRO A 209 -50.80 -9.54 -12.79
C PRO A 209 -50.12 -9.77 -14.15
N GLY A 210 -50.81 -9.44 -15.25
CA GLY A 210 -50.27 -9.54 -16.60
C GLY A 210 -49.12 -8.56 -16.81
N ASN A 211 -49.30 -7.30 -16.40
CA ASN A 211 -48.27 -6.28 -16.47
C ASN A 211 -47.00 -6.64 -15.71
N ILE A 212 -47.14 -7.00 -14.43
CA ILE A 212 -45.99 -7.33 -13.59
C ILE A 212 -45.28 -8.58 -14.13
N SER A 213 -46.01 -9.59 -14.63
CA SER A 213 -45.39 -10.76 -15.24
C SER A 213 -44.54 -10.40 -16.46
N SER A 214 -45.10 -9.63 -17.41
CA SER A 214 -44.40 -9.24 -18.65
C SER A 214 -43.22 -8.30 -18.39
N LEU A 215 -43.40 -7.29 -17.55
CA LEU A 215 -42.34 -6.36 -17.17
C LEU A 215 -41.23 -7.07 -16.39
N THR A 216 -41.56 -8.02 -15.52
CA THR A 216 -40.56 -8.83 -14.79
C THR A 216 -39.71 -9.66 -15.75
N LYS A 217 -40.32 -10.31 -16.75
CA LYS A 217 -39.57 -11.05 -17.78
C LYS A 217 -38.62 -10.13 -18.55
N LEU A 218 -39.09 -8.94 -18.94
CA LEU A 218 -38.29 -7.94 -19.65
C LEU A 218 -37.10 -7.45 -18.81
N LEU A 219 -37.36 -7.01 -17.58
CA LEU A 219 -36.34 -6.49 -16.65
C LEU A 219 -35.32 -7.56 -16.26
N ALA A 220 -35.73 -8.84 -16.27
CA ALA A 220 -34.86 -9.96 -15.96
C ALA A 220 -33.99 -10.42 -17.16
N LYS A 221 -34.21 -9.93 -18.39
CA LYS A 221 -33.38 -10.29 -19.57
C LYS A 221 -31.92 -9.82 -19.38
N PRO A 222 -30.90 -10.59 -19.80
CA PRO A 222 -29.48 -10.24 -19.64
C PRO A 222 -29.07 -9.00 -20.44
N GLY A 223 -27.99 -8.32 -20.04
CA GLY A 223 -27.59 -7.03 -20.64
C GLY A 223 -27.10 -7.11 -22.08
N LEU A 224 -26.77 -8.32 -22.54
CA LEU A 224 -26.42 -8.59 -23.94
C LEU A 224 -27.64 -8.62 -24.86
N THR A 225 -28.84 -8.87 -24.33
CA THR A 225 -30.04 -9.07 -25.15
C THR A 225 -30.95 -7.86 -25.20
N ILE A 226 -30.81 -6.89 -24.27
CA ILE A 226 -31.69 -5.72 -24.21
C ILE A 226 -30.92 -4.46 -23.85
N ASN A 227 -31.32 -3.34 -24.48
CA ASN A 227 -30.68 -2.05 -24.26
C ASN A 227 -31.05 -1.45 -22.88
N ASN A 228 -30.08 -0.83 -22.22
CA ASN A 228 -30.26 -0.20 -20.91
C ASN A 228 -31.35 0.89 -20.92
N LYS A 229 -31.53 1.65 -22.02
CA LYS A 229 -32.57 2.68 -22.14
C LYS A 229 -33.98 2.09 -22.01
N VAL A 230 -34.21 0.94 -22.65
CA VAL A 230 -35.50 0.23 -22.59
C VAL A 230 -35.77 -0.26 -21.17
N ILE A 231 -34.74 -0.76 -20.47
CA ILE A 231 -34.87 -1.17 -19.06
C ILE A 231 -35.21 0.03 -18.17
N ILE A 232 -34.54 1.17 -18.34
CA ILE A 232 -34.80 2.38 -17.55
C ILE A 232 -36.26 2.81 -17.71
N GLU A 233 -36.76 2.90 -18.94
CA GLU A 233 -38.16 3.30 -19.19
C GLU A 233 -39.16 2.23 -18.72
N ALA A 234 -38.84 0.94 -18.86
CA ALA A 234 -39.67 -0.13 -18.32
C ALA A 234 -39.71 -0.11 -16.77
N LEU A 235 -38.61 0.24 -16.13
CA LEU A 235 -38.51 0.37 -14.68
C LEU A 235 -39.33 1.58 -14.18
N LYS A 236 -39.26 2.71 -14.88
CA LYS A 236 -40.13 3.88 -14.62
C LYS A 236 -41.61 3.53 -14.77
N LEU A 237 -41.98 2.83 -15.84
CA LEU A 237 -43.36 2.37 -16.04
C LEU A 237 -43.81 1.44 -14.91
N THR A 238 -42.93 0.54 -14.45
CA THR A 238 -43.22 -0.37 -13.33
C THR A 238 -43.39 0.40 -12.02
N SER A 239 -42.52 1.37 -11.73
CA SER A 239 -42.62 2.27 -10.57
C SER A 239 -43.95 3.03 -10.58
N LEU A 240 -44.31 3.64 -11.72
CA LEU A 240 -45.57 4.35 -11.92
C LEU A 240 -46.77 3.44 -11.65
N LEU A 241 -46.81 2.27 -12.29
CA LEU A 241 -47.93 1.32 -12.14
C LEU A 241 -48.12 0.89 -10.69
N LEU A 242 -47.04 0.51 -10.00
CA LEU A 242 -47.09 0.13 -8.59
C LEU A 242 -47.50 1.31 -7.71
N SER A 243 -46.95 2.51 -7.96
CA SER A 243 -47.26 3.73 -7.20
C SER A 243 -48.70 4.20 -7.38
N ILE A 244 -49.36 3.91 -8.50
CA ILE A 244 -50.80 4.22 -8.68
C ILE A 244 -51.67 3.19 -7.96
N VAL A 245 -51.31 1.90 -8.06
CA VAL A 245 -52.12 0.78 -7.58
C VAL A 245 -52.04 0.62 -6.05
N TYR A 246 -50.83 0.73 -5.51
CA TYR A 246 -50.49 0.57 -4.09
C TYR A 246 -50.23 1.91 -3.39
N ASN A 247 -50.78 3.02 -3.88
CA ASN A 247 -50.61 4.29 -3.20
C ASN A 247 -51.24 4.26 -1.80
N ASP A 248 -50.45 4.52 -0.76
CA ASP A 248 -50.90 4.42 0.63
C ASP A 248 -51.95 5.47 0.99
N GLU A 249 -51.80 6.71 0.50
CA GLU A 249 -52.76 7.81 0.71
C GLU A 249 -54.11 7.47 0.05
N LYS A 250 -54.09 6.99 -1.21
CA LYS A 250 -55.32 6.65 -1.94
C LYS A 250 -56.02 5.42 -1.36
N LEU A 251 -55.29 4.48 -0.77
CA LEU A 251 -55.85 3.29 -0.14
C LEU A 251 -56.23 3.52 1.34
N ASN A 252 -55.81 4.64 1.93
CA ASN A 252 -55.91 4.92 3.38
C ASN A 252 -55.41 3.74 4.21
N THR A 253 -54.24 3.20 3.86
CA THR A 253 -53.66 2.05 4.56
C THR A 253 -53.18 2.44 5.94
N LYS A 254 -53.53 1.64 6.96
CA LYS A 254 -52.92 1.73 8.29
C LYS A 254 -52.21 0.44 8.65
N LEU A 255 -51.03 0.59 9.25
CA LEU A 255 -50.31 -0.51 9.89
C LEU A 255 -50.91 -0.76 11.28
N ASN A 256 -51.68 -1.85 11.41
CA ASN A 256 -52.21 -2.24 12.71
C ASN A 256 -51.12 -2.96 13.51
N LYS A 257 -50.46 -2.25 14.43
CA LYS A 257 -49.72 -2.85 15.54
C LYS A 257 -50.75 -3.46 16.50
N LYS A 258 -51.18 -4.71 16.29
CA LYS A 258 -52.09 -5.36 17.24
C LYS A 258 -51.37 -5.65 18.55
N SER A 259 -52.07 -5.30 19.63
CA SER A 259 -51.72 -5.48 21.04
C SER A 259 -51.31 -6.92 21.38
N LEU A 260 -50.52 -7.04 22.44
CA LEU A 260 -49.85 -8.19 23.08
C LEU A 260 -50.56 -9.58 23.16
N SER A 261 -51.79 -9.77 22.67
CA SER A 261 -52.57 -10.99 22.92
C SER A 261 -52.48 -12.09 21.85
N ASN A 262 -51.72 -11.94 20.76
CA ASN A 262 -51.56 -12.99 19.74
C ASN A 262 -50.09 -13.21 19.34
N ILE A 263 -49.29 -13.74 20.27
CA ILE A 263 -47.82 -13.93 20.14
C ILE A 263 -47.43 -15.10 19.20
N LEU A 264 -48.37 -15.83 18.61
CA LEU A 264 -48.04 -17.00 17.78
C LEU A 264 -47.94 -16.73 16.26
N GLN A 265 -48.19 -15.49 15.80
CA GLN A 265 -48.00 -15.13 14.38
C GLN A 265 -47.47 -13.70 14.28
N ASN A 266 -46.16 -13.54 14.03
CA ASN A 266 -45.47 -12.29 13.70
C ASN A 266 -45.96 -11.72 12.35
N GLU A 267 -47.25 -11.40 12.20
CA GLU A 267 -47.77 -10.75 11.01
C GLU A 267 -48.29 -9.35 11.39
N THR A 268 -47.46 -8.31 11.23
CA THR A 268 -47.92 -6.94 11.07
C THR A 268 -48.76 -6.89 9.78
N LYS A 269 -50.05 -6.58 9.91
CA LYS A 269 -50.99 -6.59 8.78
C LYS A 269 -51.31 -5.17 8.37
N SER A 270 -51.03 -4.84 7.11
CA SER A 270 -51.62 -3.69 6.44
C SER A 270 -53.11 -3.94 6.23
N SER A 271 -53.93 -2.94 6.54
CA SER A 271 -55.38 -2.98 6.33
C SER A 271 -55.84 -1.75 5.55
N ILE A 272 -56.71 -1.97 4.58
CA ILE A 272 -57.33 -0.98 3.69
C ILE A 272 -58.63 -0.50 4.33
N GLN A 273 -58.82 0.81 4.40
CA GLN A 273 -60.04 1.42 4.96
C GLN A 273 -61.01 1.94 3.88
N THR A 274 -60.68 1.74 2.60
CA THR A 274 -61.52 2.15 1.47
C THR A 274 -62.49 1.04 1.05
N ASN A 275 -63.72 1.41 0.69
CA ASN A 275 -64.75 0.50 0.20
C ASN A 275 -64.58 0.23 -1.31
N ASN A 276 -63.45 -0.37 -1.69
CA ASN A 276 -63.19 -0.78 -3.07
C ASN A 276 -63.64 -2.24 -3.30
N PRO A 277 -64.27 -2.57 -4.44
CA PRO A 277 -64.79 -3.91 -4.70
C PRO A 277 -63.69 -4.97 -4.90
N HIS A 278 -62.60 -4.62 -5.59
CA HIS A 278 -61.49 -5.51 -5.90
C HIS A 278 -60.25 -5.26 -5.02
N ARG A 279 -59.83 -3.99 -4.84
CA ARG A 279 -58.70 -3.65 -3.94
C ARG A 279 -59.09 -3.67 -2.46
N ASN A 280 -59.34 -4.87 -1.95
CA ASN A 280 -59.62 -5.14 -0.53
C ASN A 280 -58.42 -5.81 0.18
N ASP A 281 -58.52 -6.02 1.49
CA ASP A 281 -57.45 -6.62 2.31
C ASP A 281 -56.96 -7.98 1.80
N LYS A 282 -57.88 -8.83 1.29
CA LYS A 282 -57.51 -10.15 0.75
C LYS A 282 -56.69 -10.01 -0.52
N TRP A 283 -57.09 -9.09 -1.40
CA TRP A 283 -56.35 -8.76 -2.60
C TRP A 283 -54.96 -8.19 -2.27
N LEU A 284 -54.88 -7.27 -1.31
CA LEU A 284 -53.61 -6.64 -0.91
C LEU A 284 -52.62 -7.71 -0.44
N LYS A 285 -53.02 -8.57 0.51
CA LYS A 285 -52.16 -9.63 1.04
C LYS A 285 -51.69 -10.63 -0.03
N ALA A 286 -52.59 -11.01 -0.94
CA ALA A 286 -52.25 -11.96 -2.01
C ALA A 286 -51.30 -11.36 -3.04
N THR A 287 -51.50 -10.08 -3.40
CA THR A 287 -50.75 -9.44 -4.49
C THR A 287 -49.44 -8.81 -4.04
N SER A 288 -49.34 -8.29 -2.80
CA SER A 288 -48.07 -7.80 -2.22
C SER A 288 -46.99 -8.89 -2.25
N SER A 289 -47.36 -10.12 -1.90
CA SER A 289 -46.46 -11.29 -1.93
C SER A 289 -45.98 -11.61 -3.35
N GLN A 290 -46.85 -11.47 -4.36
CA GLN A 290 -46.48 -11.69 -5.76
C GLN A 290 -45.58 -10.58 -6.31
N VAL A 291 -45.82 -9.33 -5.89
CA VAL A 291 -44.91 -8.21 -6.19
C VAL A 291 -43.55 -8.48 -5.56
N LYS A 292 -43.47 -8.91 -4.30
CA LYS A 292 -42.21 -9.29 -3.64
C LYS A 292 -41.43 -10.35 -4.42
N LEU A 293 -42.10 -11.41 -4.89
CA LEU A 293 -41.48 -12.46 -5.71
C LEU A 293 -40.94 -11.89 -7.04
N SER A 294 -41.68 -10.99 -7.66
CA SER A 294 -41.30 -10.33 -8.91
C SER A 294 -40.08 -9.43 -8.73
N LEU A 295 -40.07 -8.58 -7.69
CA LEU A 295 -38.93 -7.73 -7.33
C LEU A 295 -37.67 -8.57 -7.09
N ARG A 296 -37.78 -9.66 -6.31
CA ARG A 296 -36.67 -10.59 -6.05
C ARG A 296 -36.14 -11.29 -7.30
N HIS A 297 -36.95 -11.40 -8.35
CA HIS A 297 -36.54 -12.02 -9.60
C HIS A 297 -35.63 -11.10 -10.44
N PHE A 298 -36.01 -9.82 -10.59
CA PHE A 298 -35.30 -8.92 -11.51
C PHE A 298 -34.26 -8.01 -10.82
N ILE A 299 -34.48 -7.53 -9.58
CA ILE A 299 -33.56 -6.58 -8.92
C ILE A 299 -32.13 -7.11 -8.83
N PRO A 300 -31.85 -8.36 -8.39
CA PRO A 300 -30.49 -8.88 -8.34
C PRO A 300 -29.77 -8.91 -9.70
N ARG A 301 -30.52 -9.03 -10.80
CA ARG A 301 -29.96 -8.99 -12.16
C ARG A 301 -29.63 -7.57 -12.62
N LEU A 302 -30.41 -6.59 -12.17
CA LEU A 302 -30.17 -5.18 -12.43
C LEU A 302 -29.02 -4.63 -11.59
N MET A 303 -28.87 -5.09 -10.33
CA MET A 303 -27.77 -4.71 -9.44
C MET A 303 -26.38 -4.99 -10.04
N LYS A 304 -26.24 -6.05 -10.85
CA LYS A 304 -24.98 -6.35 -11.55
C LYS A 304 -24.59 -5.32 -12.62
N ARG A 305 -25.49 -4.39 -12.99
CA ARG A 305 -25.26 -3.39 -14.03
C ARG A 305 -25.18 -2.00 -13.41
N LYS A 306 -23.95 -1.53 -13.13
CA LYS A 306 -23.69 -0.23 -12.50
C LYS A 306 -24.40 0.95 -13.18
N ASN A 307 -24.52 0.94 -14.51
CA ASN A 307 -25.21 1.99 -15.28
C ASN A 307 -26.72 2.12 -14.98
N LEU A 308 -27.33 1.15 -14.30
CA LEU A 308 -28.74 1.15 -13.94
C LEU A 308 -28.99 1.50 -12.47
N HIS A 309 -27.94 1.67 -11.66
CA HIS A 309 -28.06 1.91 -10.22
C HIS A 309 -28.88 3.18 -9.93
N THR A 310 -28.68 4.26 -10.69
CA THR A 310 -29.44 5.51 -10.52
C THR A 310 -30.94 5.32 -10.74
N ALA A 311 -31.32 4.70 -11.86
CA ALA A 311 -32.72 4.39 -12.16
C ALA A 311 -33.34 3.42 -11.16
N LEU A 312 -32.54 2.51 -10.60
CA LEU A 312 -32.98 1.57 -9.57
C LEU A 312 -33.17 2.27 -8.20
N CYS A 313 -32.32 3.25 -7.86
CA CYS A 313 -32.53 4.11 -6.70
C CYS A 313 -33.81 4.95 -6.83
N GLU A 314 -34.06 5.55 -8.00
CA GLU A 314 -35.33 6.26 -8.27
C GLU A 314 -36.53 5.33 -8.11
N PHE A 315 -36.46 4.12 -8.66
CA PHE A 315 -37.50 3.09 -8.50
C PHE A 315 -37.75 2.75 -7.03
N ILE A 316 -36.70 2.45 -6.25
CA ILE A 316 -36.85 2.13 -4.82
C ILE A 316 -37.41 3.33 -4.05
N SER A 317 -36.89 4.53 -4.29
CA SER A 317 -37.32 5.77 -3.65
C SER A 317 -38.82 6.04 -3.87
N THR A 318 -39.29 5.91 -5.11
CA THR A 318 -40.73 6.08 -5.41
C THR A 318 -41.62 5.08 -4.67
N LEU A 319 -41.21 3.81 -4.56
CA LEU A 319 -41.97 2.81 -3.82
C LEU A 319 -41.94 3.04 -2.30
N LEU A 320 -40.78 3.39 -1.73
CA LEU A 320 -40.65 3.65 -0.30
C LEU A 320 -41.40 4.91 0.14
N ASN A 321 -41.55 5.90 -0.73
CA ASN A 321 -42.27 7.14 -0.42
C ASN A 321 -43.79 6.99 -0.59
N ASN A 322 -44.25 6.21 -1.58
CA ASN A 322 -45.68 6.15 -1.93
C ASN A 322 -46.42 4.90 -1.45
N CYS A 323 -45.68 3.82 -1.14
CA CYS A 323 -46.24 2.47 -0.96
C CYS A 323 -45.68 1.72 0.26
N CYS A 324 -45.13 2.41 1.27
CA CYS A 324 -44.47 1.77 2.41
C CYS A 324 -45.41 0.87 3.24
N SER A 325 -46.66 1.29 3.45
CA SER A 325 -47.65 0.57 4.24
C SER A 325 -48.32 -0.54 3.44
N SER A 326 -48.67 -0.30 2.19
CA SER A 326 -49.33 -1.27 1.31
C SER A 326 -48.38 -2.39 0.84
N LEU A 327 -47.12 -2.06 0.57
CA LEU A 327 -46.06 -3.02 0.19
C LEU A 327 -45.12 -3.34 1.37
N TYR A 328 -45.66 -3.36 2.60
CA TYR A 328 -44.89 -3.66 3.82
C TYR A 328 -44.03 -4.93 3.72
N ASP A 329 -44.58 -5.99 3.11
CA ASP A 329 -43.86 -7.27 2.91
C ASP A 329 -42.58 -7.13 2.08
N CYS A 330 -42.50 -6.10 1.24
CA CYS A 330 -41.35 -5.83 0.38
C CYS A 330 -40.28 -4.96 1.05
N LEU A 331 -40.59 -4.30 2.17
CA LEU A 331 -39.72 -3.30 2.79
C LEU A 331 -38.35 -3.86 3.15
N ASP A 332 -38.26 -4.97 3.87
CA ASP A 332 -36.97 -5.57 4.27
C ASP A 332 -36.04 -5.75 3.06
N PHE A 333 -36.58 -6.23 1.93
CA PHE A 333 -35.82 -6.46 0.71
C PHE A 333 -35.45 -5.15 -0.01
N LEU A 334 -36.38 -4.19 -0.10
CA LEU A 334 -36.13 -2.89 -0.71
C LEU A 334 -35.06 -2.11 0.07
N LEU A 335 -35.12 -2.17 1.40
CA LEU A 335 -34.18 -1.51 2.29
C LEU A 335 -32.78 -2.14 2.21
N GLU A 336 -32.70 -3.48 2.22
CA GLU A 336 -31.44 -4.20 1.96
C GLU A 336 -30.83 -3.80 0.60
N THR A 337 -31.66 -3.67 -0.44
CA THR A 337 -31.17 -3.26 -1.77
C THR A 337 -30.74 -1.79 -1.82
N SER A 338 -31.36 -0.88 -1.06
CA SER A 338 -30.89 0.50 -0.96
C SER A 338 -29.55 0.62 -0.22
N MET A 339 -29.30 -0.20 0.81
CA MET A 339 -27.99 -0.26 1.46
C MET A 339 -26.89 -0.65 0.45
N GLN A 340 -27.15 -1.66 -0.38
CA GLN A 340 -26.21 -2.11 -1.43
C GLN A 340 -25.99 -1.08 -2.55
N LEU A 341 -26.91 -0.13 -2.71
CA LEU A 341 -26.79 0.97 -3.68
C LEU A 341 -26.17 2.24 -3.08
N HIS A 342 -25.85 2.24 -1.78
CA HIS A 342 -25.45 3.43 -1.04
C HIS A 342 -26.47 4.57 -1.15
N TYR A 343 -27.76 4.24 -1.12
CA TYR A 343 -28.86 5.18 -1.09
C TYR A 343 -29.49 5.21 0.30
N ASP A 344 -29.63 6.40 0.86
CA ASP A 344 -30.26 6.62 2.17
C ASP A 344 -31.75 6.97 1.99
N PRO A 345 -32.68 6.03 2.30
CA PRO A 345 -34.11 6.24 2.14
C PRO A 345 -34.73 7.13 3.22
N LEU A 346 -34.02 7.45 4.30
CA LEU A 346 -34.59 8.19 5.44
C LEU A 346 -34.66 9.68 5.18
N LYS A 347 -33.82 10.20 4.28
CA LYS A 347 -33.90 11.60 3.81
C LYS A 347 -35.29 11.97 3.30
N THR A 348 -36.03 11.00 2.76
CA THR A 348 -37.37 11.22 2.21
C THR A 348 -38.48 10.71 3.14
N ASN A 349 -38.24 9.67 3.95
CA ASN A 349 -39.27 9.12 4.83
C ASN A 349 -38.71 8.61 6.18
N ASN A 350 -38.84 9.43 7.23
CA ASN A 350 -38.40 9.10 8.59
C ASN A 350 -39.17 7.94 9.25
N GLU A 351 -40.37 7.58 8.76
CA GLU A 351 -41.17 6.50 9.33
C GLU A 351 -40.53 5.11 9.13
N LEU A 352 -39.54 5.02 8.22
CA LEU A 352 -38.82 3.78 7.91
C LEU A 352 -37.70 3.47 8.91
N ALA A 353 -37.34 4.40 9.81
CA ALA A 353 -36.17 4.28 10.70
C ALA A 353 -36.18 2.97 11.51
N THR A 354 -37.32 2.57 12.06
CA THR A 354 -37.40 1.34 12.88
C THR A 354 -37.19 0.06 12.06
N VAL A 355 -37.65 0.05 10.81
CA VAL A 355 -37.47 -1.12 9.92
C VAL A 355 -36.05 -1.13 9.36
N TRP A 356 -35.49 0.05 9.07
CA TRP A 356 -34.09 0.22 8.67
C TRP A 356 -33.13 -0.31 9.73
N GLN A 357 -33.33 0.08 11.00
CA GLN A 357 -32.55 -0.44 12.13
C GLN A 357 -32.64 -1.97 12.21
N LYS A 358 -33.84 -2.55 12.07
CA LYS A 358 -34.00 -4.01 12.04
C LYS A 358 -33.18 -4.65 10.93
N VAL A 359 -33.25 -4.14 9.70
CA VAL A 359 -32.48 -4.67 8.55
C VAL A 359 -30.96 -4.56 8.79
N ILE A 360 -30.49 -3.44 9.36
CA ILE A 360 -29.09 -3.27 9.74
C ILE A 360 -28.68 -4.32 10.77
N THR A 361 -29.46 -4.50 11.85
CA THR A 361 -29.13 -5.47 12.90
C THR A 361 -29.10 -6.92 12.38
N GLU A 362 -30.01 -7.28 11.47
CA GLU A 362 -29.97 -8.57 10.78
C GLU A 362 -28.72 -8.69 9.87
N GLY A 363 -28.32 -7.61 9.19
CA GLY A 363 -27.07 -7.55 8.42
C GLY A 363 -25.83 -7.72 9.29
N ILE A 364 -25.77 -7.05 10.43
CA ILE A 364 -24.68 -7.19 11.42
C ILE A 364 -24.58 -8.64 11.92
N SER A 365 -25.72 -9.30 12.17
CA SER A 365 -25.73 -10.71 12.58
C SER A 365 -25.17 -11.68 11.53
N GLN A 366 -25.18 -11.29 10.25
CA GLN A 366 -24.65 -12.07 9.12
C GLN A 366 -23.19 -11.72 8.78
N LEU A 367 -22.58 -10.77 9.50
CA LEU A 367 -21.20 -10.35 9.30
C LEU A 367 -20.17 -11.50 9.36
N PRO A 368 -20.27 -12.49 10.26
CA PRO A 368 -19.37 -13.64 10.27
C PRO A 368 -19.31 -14.38 8.93
N ASP A 369 -20.47 -14.68 8.36
CA ASP A 369 -20.55 -15.35 7.06
C ASP A 369 -19.98 -14.46 5.94
N MET A 370 -20.16 -13.15 6.03
CA MET A 370 -19.63 -12.20 5.04
C MET A 370 -18.10 -12.16 5.05
N ILE A 371 -17.47 -12.22 6.23
CA ILE A 371 -16.01 -12.29 6.40
C ILE A 371 -15.48 -13.67 5.98
N ARG A 372 -16.18 -14.76 6.33
CA ARG A 372 -15.78 -16.13 5.93
C ARG A 372 -15.81 -16.34 4.42
N PHE A 373 -16.81 -15.79 3.74
CA PHE A 373 -17.02 -15.94 2.29
C PHE A 373 -16.53 -14.75 1.44
N ASP A 374 -15.70 -13.86 2.01
CA ASP A 374 -15.04 -12.74 1.31
C ASP A 374 -15.98 -11.79 0.55
N ARG A 375 -17.13 -11.46 1.13
CA ARG A 375 -18.18 -10.63 0.48
C ARG A 375 -18.00 -9.13 0.77
N HIS A 376 -16.98 -8.51 0.18
CA HIS A 376 -16.64 -7.10 0.44
C HIS A 376 -17.77 -6.10 0.12
N GLU A 377 -18.49 -6.25 -1.00
CA GLU A 377 -19.60 -5.36 -1.39
C GLU A 377 -20.70 -5.27 -0.30
N LYS A 378 -20.93 -6.38 0.41
CA LYS A 378 -21.91 -6.40 1.50
C LYS A 378 -21.37 -5.70 2.76
N VAL A 379 -20.07 -5.81 3.04
CA VAL A 379 -19.43 -5.10 4.16
C VAL A 379 -19.54 -3.59 3.93
N GLU A 380 -19.25 -3.12 2.72
CA GLU A 380 -19.41 -1.71 2.32
C GLU A 380 -20.84 -1.21 2.50
N SER A 381 -21.85 -2.05 2.22
CA SER A 381 -23.26 -1.70 2.44
C SER A 381 -23.61 -1.49 3.92
N ILE A 382 -22.96 -2.23 4.83
CA ILE A 382 -23.12 -2.06 6.28
C ILE A 382 -22.37 -0.80 6.74
N THR A 383 -21.15 -0.57 6.24
CA THR A 383 -20.38 0.65 6.51
C THR A 383 -21.22 1.89 6.17
N PHE A 384 -21.80 1.93 4.96
CA PHE A 384 -22.68 3.00 4.55
C PHE A 384 -23.89 3.17 5.47
N ALA A 385 -24.49 2.08 5.92
CA ALA A 385 -25.63 2.15 6.83
C ALA A 385 -25.25 2.77 8.20
N ILE A 386 -24.07 2.46 8.73
CA ILE A 386 -23.52 3.04 9.97
C ILE A 386 -23.22 4.54 9.79
N ASP A 387 -22.68 4.94 8.63
CA ASP A 387 -22.43 6.36 8.32
C ASP A 387 -23.71 7.16 8.12
N SER A 388 -24.79 6.52 7.65
CA SER A 388 -26.07 7.19 7.37
C SER A 388 -27.00 7.31 8.59
N HIS A 389 -27.02 6.32 9.49
CA HIS A 389 -27.96 6.27 10.62
C HIS A 389 -27.23 6.02 11.94
N ASN A 390 -27.68 6.71 13.01
CA ASN A 390 -27.22 6.43 14.36
C ASN A 390 -27.72 5.06 14.86
N ILE A 391 -26.81 4.11 15.05
CA ILE A 391 -27.10 2.74 15.53
C ILE A 391 -26.78 2.69 17.01
N GLU A 392 -27.59 1.97 17.80
CA GLU A 392 -27.32 1.80 19.22
C GLU A 392 -25.92 1.23 19.47
N SER A 393 -25.19 1.82 20.42
CA SER A 393 -23.82 1.46 20.77
C SER A 393 -23.66 -0.01 21.18
N SER A 394 -24.72 -0.65 21.68
CA SER A 394 -24.77 -2.10 21.98
C SER A 394 -24.55 -2.98 20.73
N HIS A 395 -25.15 -2.62 19.59
CA HIS A 395 -25.00 -3.33 18.33
C HIS A 395 -23.64 -3.10 17.70
N LEU A 396 -23.09 -1.89 17.86
CA LEU A 396 -21.74 -1.56 17.41
C LEU A 396 -20.67 -2.32 18.21
N TYR A 397 -20.86 -2.47 19.53
CA TYR A 397 -19.99 -3.29 20.37
C TYR A 397 -20.01 -4.77 19.95
N PHE A 398 -21.21 -5.32 19.73
CA PHE A 398 -21.36 -6.68 19.21
C PHE A 398 -20.65 -6.87 17.87
N LEU A 399 -20.75 -5.88 16.98
CA LEU A 399 -20.08 -5.90 15.68
C LEU A 399 -18.55 -5.95 15.82
N ILE A 400 -17.96 -5.12 16.67
CA ILE A 400 -16.49 -5.11 16.89
C ILE A 400 -16.04 -6.46 17.43
N LYS A 401 -16.74 -6.97 18.45
CA LYS A 401 -16.45 -8.29 19.03
C LYS A 401 -16.57 -9.43 18.02
N THR A 402 -17.58 -9.36 17.15
CA THR A 402 -17.76 -10.35 16.09
C THR A 402 -16.62 -10.32 15.06
N ILE A 403 -16.12 -9.12 14.71
CA ILE A 403 -14.99 -8.97 13.80
C ILE A 403 -13.72 -9.56 14.43
N THR A 404 -13.45 -9.27 15.71
CA THR A 404 -12.23 -9.73 16.38
C THR A 404 -12.24 -11.26 16.54
N GLU A 405 -13.36 -11.85 16.96
CA GLU A 405 -13.53 -13.31 17.07
C GLU A 405 -13.34 -14.01 15.71
N GLU A 406 -13.93 -13.49 14.62
CA GLU A 406 -13.82 -14.12 13.30
C GLU A 406 -12.43 -13.98 12.68
N LEU A 407 -11.74 -12.86 12.91
CA LEU A 407 -10.37 -12.68 12.46
C LEU A 407 -9.39 -13.61 13.22
N ASP A 408 -9.59 -13.83 14.52
CA ASP A 408 -8.79 -14.80 15.29
C ASP A 408 -9.07 -16.26 14.85
N HIS A 409 -10.33 -16.60 14.55
CA HIS A 409 -10.69 -17.94 14.08
C HIS A 409 -10.20 -18.27 12.66
N THR A 410 -10.19 -17.29 11.74
CA THR A 410 -9.86 -17.54 10.33
C THR A 410 -8.38 -17.90 10.12
N ASP A 411 -7.45 -17.36 10.91
CA ASP A 411 -6.02 -17.68 10.78
C ASP A 411 -5.61 -18.98 11.49
N ASN A 412 -6.31 -19.37 12.57
CA ASN A 412 -6.08 -20.65 13.25
C ASN A 412 -6.31 -21.88 12.34
N THR A 413 -7.16 -21.77 11.32
CA THR A 413 -7.43 -22.86 10.38
C THR A 413 -6.35 -23.04 9.31
N PHE A 414 -5.54 -22.01 9.03
CA PHE A 414 -4.48 -22.03 8.01
C PHE A 414 -3.07 -22.27 8.57
N ARG A 415 -2.87 -22.20 9.90
CA ARG A 415 -1.64 -22.59 10.61
C ARG A 415 -1.09 -23.96 10.21
N ILE A 416 -1.94 -24.87 9.71
CA ILE A 416 -1.53 -26.23 9.30
C ILE A 416 -0.69 -26.22 7.99
N ARG A 417 -0.59 -25.11 7.24
CA ARG A 417 -0.02 -25.15 5.87
C ARG A 417 1.22 -24.31 5.59
N GLN A 418 1.69 -23.41 6.45
CA GLN A 418 2.84 -22.55 6.11
C GLN A 418 3.78 -22.24 7.29
N ASP A 419 4.55 -23.23 7.75
CA ASP A 419 5.86 -22.98 8.34
C ASP A 419 6.84 -22.62 7.22
N ARG A 420 6.72 -21.42 6.64
CA ARG A 420 7.75 -20.87 5.77
C ARG A 420 8.63 -19.96 6.61
N LYS A 421 9.77 -20.47 7.05
CA LYS A 421 10.85 -19.66 7.61
C LYS A 421 11.12 -18.48 6.66
N ILE A 422 11.05 -17.27 7.18
CA ILE A 422 11.29 -16.04 6.42
C ILE A 422 12.75 -16.05 5.93
N ILE A 423 12.99 -15.54 4.72
CA ILE A 423 14.34 -15.37 4.19
C ILE A 423 14.94 -14.15 4.88
N GLU A 424 15.68 -14.39 5.95
CA GLU A 424 16.44 -13.34 6.63
C GLU A 424 17.52 -12.79 5.68
N GLN A 425 17.58 -11.47 5.57
CA GLN A 425 18.70 -10.82 4.89
C GLN A 425 19.89 -10.83 5.84
N SER A 426 21.08 -11.15 5.33
CA SER A 426 22.30 -11.13 6.14
C SER A 426 22.53 -9.74 6.73
N SER A 427 22.96 -9.68 8.00
CA SER A 427 23.19 -8.44 8.76
C SER A 427 24.07 -7.41 8.04
N THR A 428 24.92 -7.86 7.11
CA THR A 428 25.79 -7.03 6.26
C THR A 428 25.06 -6.22 5.19
N ILE A 429 23.88 -6.66 4.71
CA ILE A 429 23.09 -5.99 3.66
C ILE A 429 22.30 -4.82 4.25
N ILE A 430 21.98 -4.88 5.54
CA ILE A 430 21.22 -3.85 6.28
C ILE A 430 21.95 -2.50 6.27
N VAL A 431 23.28 -2.53 6.20
CA VAL A 431 24.16 -1.36 6.27
C VAL A 431 24.50 -0.81 4.86
N SER A 432 24.08 -1.48 3.77
CA SER A 432 24.52 -1.09 2.41
C SER A 432 23.62 -0.10 1.70
N ASP A 433 22.32 -0.08 2.01
CA ASP A 433 21.37 0.76 1.27
C ASP A 433 21.18 2.13 1.96
N PRO A 434 21.09 3.24 1.20
CA PRO A 434 20.64 4.50 1.76
C PRO A 434 19.21 4.30 2.26
N ILE A 435 19.06 4.18 3.58
CA ILE A 435 17.81 4.16 4.35
C ILE A 435 16.85 5.29 3.91
N LEU A 436 17.38 6.34 3.27
CA LEU A 436 16.69 7.49 2.72
C LEU A 436 16.15 7.35 1.27
N GLU A 437 16.46 6.31 0.47
CA GLU A 437 15.95 6.24 -0.92
C GLU A 437 14.70 5.35 -1.09
N ALA A 438 14.29 4.59 -0.08
CA ALA A 438 13.07 3.76 -0.14
C ALA A 438 11.76 4.53 0.17
N MET A 439 11.80 5.86 0.11
CA MET A 439 10.84 6.83 0.68
C MET A 439 9.47 6.95 -0.03
N GLU A 440 9.11 6.10 -0.99
CA GLU A 440 7.88 6.31 -1.80
C GLU A 440 6.84 5.17 -1.77
N ARG A 441 6.95 4.20 -0.85
CA ARG A 441 5.92 3.15 -0.73
C ARG A 441 5.20 3.26 0.60
N ASN A 442 4.07 3.97 0.60
CA ASN A 442 3.04 3.84 1.64
C ASN A 442 2.72 2.35 1.81
N ALA A 443 3.25 1.75 2.86
CA ALA A 443 2.99 0.37 3.20
C ALA A 443 1.60 0.33 3.84
N ASP A 444 0.57 0.20 3.01
CA ASP A 444 -0.74 -0.24 3.48
C ASP A 444 -0.53 -1.51 4.30
N LEU A 445 -0.76 -1.43 5.62
CA LEU A 445 -0.76 -2.57 6.52
C LEU A 445 -1.56 -3.69 5.86
N ARG A 446 -0.88 -4.81 5.58
CA ARG A 446 -1.54 -6.08 5.32
C ARG A 446 -1.34 -6.97 6.51
N LEU A 447 -2.22 -6.81 7.49
CA LEU A 447 -2.33 -7.76 8.57
C LEU A 447 -2.85 -9.09 8.01
N LEU A 448 -3.91 -9.00 7.20
CA LEU A 448 -4.63 -10.14 6.64
C LEU A 448 -4.06 -10.51 5.27
N ARG A 449 -2.79 -10.94 5.19
CA ARG A 449 -2.21 -11.45 3.92
C ARG A 449 -3.00 -12.61 3.30
N ASN A 450 -3.82 -13.28 4.12
CA ASN A 450 -4.68 -14.41 3.75
C ASN A 450 -6.04 -13.99 3.13
N LYS A 451 -6.39 -12.69 3.18
CA LYS A 451 -7.65 -12.15 2.67
C LYS A 451 -7.43 -11.22 1.47
N PRO A 452 -8.44 -11.03 0.59
CA PRO A 452 -8.33 -10.08 -0.51
C PRO A 452 -8.19 -8.65 0.02
N ARG A 453 -7.38 -7.83 -0.67
CA ARG A 453 -7.12 -6.42 -0.31
C ARG A 453 -8.40 -5.59 -0.19
N GLU A 454 -9.38 -5.89 -1.04
CA GLU A 454 -10.68 -5.22 -1.06
C GLU A 454 -11.43 -5.44 0.25
N LEU A 455 -11.45 -6.66 0.78
CA LEU A 455 -12.11 -6.97 2.05
C LEU A 455 -11.40 -6.31 3.24
N GLU A 456 -10.06 -6.34 3.29
CA GLU A 456 -9.29 -5.67 4.34
C GLU A 456 -9.56 -4.15 4.35
N LYS A 457 -9.66 -3.54 3.16
CA LYS A 457 -10.05 -2.14 3.03
C LYS A 457 -11.49 -1.90 3.50
N SER A 458 -12.47 -2.70 3.05
CA SER A 458 -13.86 -2.54 3.48
C SER A 458 -14.03 -2.73 5.00
N LEU A 459 -13.26 -3.64 5.61
CA LEU A 459 -13.24 -3.83 7.08
C LEU A 459 -12.62 -2.64 7.79
N ARG A 460 -11.52 -2.08 7.26
CA ARG A 460 -10.89 -0.86 7.78
C ARG A 460 -11.89 0.30 7.75
N ASP A 461 -12.57 0.50 6.62
CA ASP A 461 -13.58 1.55 6.43
C ASP A 461 -14.77 1.35 7.39
N LEU A 462 -15.18 0.09 7.61
CA LEU A 462 -16.24 -0.26 8.56
C LEU A 462 -15.84 0.05 10.02
N ILE A 463 -14.65 -0.39 10.45
CA ILE A 463 -14.15 -0.10 11.81
C ILE A 463 -13.98 1.41 12.01
N PHE A 464 -13.52 2.11 10.98
CA PHE A 464 -13.38 3.55 10.99
C PHE A 464 -14.73 4.28 11.14
N ALA A 465 -15.77 3.86 10.40
CA ALA A 465 -17.13 4.38 10.55
C ALA A 465 -17.69 4.14 11.96
N VAL A 466 -17.43 2.96 12.53
CA VAL A 466 -17.81 2.63 13.91
C VAL A 466 -17.06 3.51 14.92
N GLY A 467 -15.76 3.71 14.72
CA GLY A 467 -14.92 4.57 15.57
C GLY A 467 -15.43 6.02 15.64
N ARG A 468 -15.85 6.59 14.50
CA ARG A 468 -16.49 7.92 14.47
C ARG A 468 -17.73 8.00 15.36
N ARG A 469 -18.57 6.97 15.36
CA ARG A 469 -19.78 6.90 16.19
C ARG A 469 -19.45 6.82 17.68
N PHE A 470 -18.51 5.96 18.06
CA PHE A 470 -18.09 5.88 19.46
C PHE A 470 -17.38 7.14 19.97
N TYR A 471 -16.73 7.88 19.07
CA TYR A 471 -16.18 9.21 19.39
C TYR A 471 -17.29 10.25 19.62
N GLU A 472 -18.30 10.30 18.74
CA GLU A 472 -19.49 11.15 18.94
C GLU A 472 -20.20 10.84 20.28
N ASP A 473 -20.30 9.56 20.64
CA ASP A 473 -20.94 9.08 21.86
C ASP A 473 -20.02 9.12 23.12
N LYS A 474 -18.76 9.57 22.99
CA LYS A 474 -17.74 9.60 24.08
C LYS A 474 -17.52 8.25 24.79
N THR A 475 -17.73 7.13 24.10
CA THR A 475 -17.63 5.77 24.66
C THR A 475 -16.49 4.96 24.04
N ILE A 476 -15.54 5.62 23.36
CA ILE A 476 -14.40 4.96 22.71
C ILE A 476 -13.38 4.36 23.69
N VAL A 477 -13.06 5.06 24.79
CA VAL A 477 -12.11 4.58 25.81
C VAL A 477 -12.58 3.29 26.50
N PRO A 478 -13.82 3.17 27.03
CA PRO A 478 -14.27 1.93 27.64
C PRO A 478 -14.32 0.77 26.63
N LEU A 479 -14.67 1.05 25.37
CA LEU A 479 -14.60 0.06 24.29
C LEU A 479 -13.17 -0.43 24.04
N LEU A 480 -12.18 0.48 24.01
CA LEU A 480 -10.77 0.13 23.84
C LEU A 480 -10.28 -0.71 25.03
N ASN A 481 -10.61 -0.32 26.26
CA ASN A 481 -10.25 -1.08 27.45
C ASN A 481 -10.85 -2.48 27.44
N ASP A 482 -12.13 -2.62 27.09
CA ASP A 482 -12.79 -3.91 26.96
C ASP A 482 -12.15 -4.78 25.87
N LEU A 483 -11.84 -4.19 24.70
CA LEU A 483 -11.23 -4.88 23.57
C LEU A 483 -9.82 -5.40 23.87
N LEU A 484 -9.00 -4.56 24.52
CA LEU A 484 -7.61 -4.86 24.83
C LEU A 484 -7.50 -5.81 26.04
N SER A 485 -8.42 -5.71 27.00
CA SER A 485 -8.48 -6.58 28.19
C SER A 485 -9.18 -7.92 27.96
N ASP A 486 -9.69 -8.20 26.75
CA ASP A 486 -10.46 -9.41 26.49
C ASP A 486 -9.59 -10.67 26.69
N PRO A 487 -10.00 -11.63 27.54
CA PRO A 487 -9.24 -12.86 27.81
C PRO A 487 -9.09 -13.79 26.60
N SER A 488 -9.85 -13.56 25.52
CA SER A 488 -9.65 -14.27 24.24
C SER A 488 -8.34 -13.91 23.55
N ASN A 489 -7.73 -12.76 23.88
CA ASN A 489 -6.48 -12.26 23.31
C ASN A 489 -5.22 -12.96 23.88
N GLN A 490 -5.27 -14.22 24.31
CA GLN A 490 -4.06 -14.90 24.82
C GLN A 490 -3.09 -15.30 23.71
N THR A 491 -3.54 -15.39 22.45
CA THR A 491 -2.69 -15.74 21.32
C THR A 491 -2.00 -14.48 20.75
N LEU A 492 -0.77 -14.63 20.22
CA LEU A 492 -0.06 -13.53 19.55
C LEU A 492 -0.87 -12.91 18.40
N ILE A 493 -1.67 -13.74 17.69
CA ILE A 493 -2.55 -13.30 16.62
C ILE A 493 -3.73 -12.52 17.17
N GLY A 494 -4.41 -13.03 18.22
CA GLY A 494 -5.52 -12.33 18.87
C GLY A 494 -5.12 -10.93 19.36
N LYS A 495 -3.95 -10.81 20.00
CA LYS A 495 -3.37 -9.51 20.41
C LYS A 495 -3.08 -8.60 19.21
N SER A 496 -2.57 -9.16 18.12
CA SER A 496 -2.28 -8.39 16.88
C SER A 496 -3.57 -7.89 16.21
N VAL A 497 -4.63 -8.71 16.21
CA VAL A 497 -5.94 -8.36 15.67
C VAL A 497 -6.63 -7.31 16.54
N SER A 498 -6.64 -7.47 17.86
CA SER A 498 -7.24 -6.49 18.77
C SER A 498 -6.53 -5.14 18.66
N LEU A 499 -5.19 -5.15 18.58
CA LEU A 499 -4.40 -3.95 18.35
C LEU A 499 -4.68 -3.32 16.98
N TRP A 500 -4.84 -4.12 15.92
CA TRP A 500 -5.18 -3.62 14.59
C TRP A 500 -6.59 -3.02 14.53
N VAL A 501 -7.56 -3.57 15.26
CA VAL A 501 -8.88 -2.97 15.38
C VAL A 501 -8.82 -1.66 16.17
N ALA A 502 -8.12 -1.65 17.31
CA ALA A 502 -7.89 -0.45 18.12
C ALA A 502 -7.21 0.67 17.29
N LEU A 503 -6.21 0.32 16.49
CA LEU A 503 -5.52 1.19 15.55
C LEU A 503 -6.49 1.90 14.59
N ASN A 504 -7.37 1.14 13.93
CA ASN A 504 -8.30 1.71 12.97
C ASN A 504 -9.42 2.52 13.65
N LEU A 505 -9.77 2.19 14.90
CA LEU A 505 -10.64 3.04 15.73
C LEU A 505 -9.94 4.37 16.07
N LEU A 506 -8.66 4.37 16.44
CA LEU A 506 -7.91 5.61 16.72
C LEU A 506 -7.78 6.51 15.48
N LYS A 507 -7.58 5.94 14.29
CA LYS A 507 -7.54 6.72 13.03
C LYS A 507 -8.81 7.55 12.80
N SER A 508 -9.96 7.10 13.31
CA SER A 508 -11.23 7.84 13.20
C SER A 508 -11.17 9.21 13.90
N LEU A 509 -10.35 9.34 14.94
CA LEU A 509 -10.19 10.54 15.77
C LEU A 509 -9.52 11.71 15.03
N ASN A 510 -8.69 11.42 14.01
CA ASN A 510 -7.94 12.44 13.27
C ASN A 510 -8.81 13.22 12.25
N THR A 511 -9.92 12.63 11.80
CA THR A 511 -10.70 13.19 10.66
C THR A 511 -11.72 14.27 11.01
N SER A 512 -11.84 14.67 12.27
CA SER A 512 -12.64 15.83 12.68
C SER A 512 -11.99 17.17 12.31
N GLY A 513 -10.73 17.19 11.84
CA GLY A 513 -10.01 18.42 11.47
C GLY A 513 -10.39 19.05 10.11
N ASP A 514 -10.97 18.28 9.18
CA ASP A 514 -11.10 18.73 7.76
C ASP A 514 -12.51 19.10 7.31
N GLN A 515 -13.51 19.14 8.20
CA GLN A 515 -14.85 19.65 7.88
C GLN A 515 -15.24 20.83 8.77
N PHE A 516 -14.99 22.02 8.22
CA PHE A 516 -15.61 23.30 8.54
C PHE A 516 -15.08 24.05 9.79
N LEU A 517 -14.48 25.21 9.50
CA LEU A 517 -14.28 26.33 10.41
C LEU A 517 -15.61 26.72 11.08
N ASP A 518 -15.84 26.25 12.31
CA ASP A 518 -16.76 26.90 13.25
C ASP A 518 -16.11 27.01 14.63
N ILE A 519 -15.40 28.13 14.79
CA ILE A 519 -15.40 29.04 15.94
C ILE A 519 -15.85 28.44 17.30
N SER A 520 -14.84 28.08 18.09
CA SER A 520 -14.69 28.35 19.53
C SER A 520 -15.88 28.01 20.45
N THR A 521 -16.08 26.72 20.81
CA THR A 521 -16.76 26.40 22.09
C THR A 521 -16.61 24.96 22.67
N PHE A 522 -15.81 24.03 22.12
CA PHE A 522 -15.80 22.62 22.62
C PHE A 522 -14.42 21.90 22.72
N SER A 523 -13.30 22.60 22.90
CA SER A 523 -11.96 22.02 22.67
C SER A 523 -11.13 21.62 23.92
N SER A 524 -11.72 21.25 25.06
CA SER A 524 -10.95 20.68 26.19
C SER A 524 -11.22 19.20 26.40
N ASP A 525 -12.49 18.82 26.51
CA ASP A 525 -12.89 17.46 26.91
C ASP A 525 -12.61 16.42 25.82
N ASN A 526 -12.66 16.83 24.56
CA ASN A 526 -12.38 15.95 23.42
C ASN A 526 -10.88 15.64 23.29
N ASP A 527 -10.01 16.58 23.64
CA ASP A 527 -8.55 16.39 23.60
C ASP A 527 -8.09 15.45 24.73
N GLU A 528 -8.73 15.53 25.91
CA GLU A 528 -8.47 14.63 27.04
C GLU A 528 -8.88 13.19 26.71
N LEU A 529 -10.06 13.00 26.10
CA LEU A 529 -10.51 11.68 25.63
C LEU A 529 -9.60 11.07 24.56
N VAL A 530 -9.10 11.88 23.62
CA VAL A 530 -8.14 11.41 22.60
C VAL A 530 -6.83 10.98 23.26
N SER A 531 -6.35 11.76 24.23
CA SER A 531 -5.13 11.43 24.96
C SER A 531 -5.29 10.15 25.78
N GLU A 532 -6.39 9.99 26.52
CA GLU A 532 -6.70 8.77 27.29
C GLU A 532 -6.79 7.52 26.38
N ALA A 533 -7.45 7.64 25.23
CA ALA A 533 -7.49 6.58 24.23
C ALA A 533 -6.10 6.22 23.67
N CYS A 534 -5.22 7.21 23.48
CA CYS A 534 -3.84 6.96 23.05
C CYS A 534 -3.03 6.27 24.15
N TYR A 535 -3.12 6.72 25.42
CA TYR A 535 -2.39 6.11 26.54
C TYR A 535 -2.78 4.64 26.75
N THR A 536 -4.08 4.31 26.69
CA THR A 536 -4.55 2.91 26.83
C THR A 536 -3.97 2.00 25.75
N VAL A 537 -3.95 2.47 24.50
CA VAL A 537 -3.39 1.71 23.38
C VAL A 537 -1.87 1.61 23.44
N LEU A 538 -1.18 2.69 23.83
CA LEU A 538 0.27 2.72 24.02
C LEU A 538 0.72 1.79 25.15
N GLY A 539 0.02 1.78 26.29
CA GLY A 539 0.29 0.87 27.40
C GLY A 539 0.20 -0.60 26.98
N PHE A 540 -0.83 -0.96 26.22
CA PHE A 540 -0.94 -2.32 25.65
C PHE A 540 0.18 -2.62 24.64
N CYS A 541 0.61 -1.64 23.83
CA CYS A 541 1.74 -1.82 22.92
C CYS A 541 3.04 -2.15 23.65
N SER A 542 3.34 -1.44 24.75
CA SER A 542 4.54 -1.71 25.55
C SER A 542 4.49 -3.09 26.20
N GLU A 543 3.35 -3.50 26.76
CA GLU A 543 3.19 -4.85 27.33
C GLU A 543 3.35 -5.94 26.27
N PHE A 544 2.77 -5.73 25.08
CA PHE A 544 2.84 -6.68 23.98
C PHE A 544 4.25 -6.78 23.37
N GLU A 545 4.97 -5.66 23.27
CA GLU A 545 6.37 -5.65 22.82
C GLU A 545 7.27 -6.41 23.79
N GLN A 546 7.15 -6.19 25.10
CA GLN A 546 7.95 -6.88 26.10
C GLN A 546 7.75 -8.40 26.05
N GLU A 547 6.51 -8.86 25.88
CA GLU A 547 6.19 -10.29 25.73
C GLU A 547 6.80 -10.87 24.44
N LEU A 548 6.70 -10.15 23.33
CA LEU A 548 7.33 -10.54 22.07
C LEU A 548 8.84 -10.63 22.21
N LEU A 549 9.46 -9.66 22.88
CA LEU A 549 10.90 -9.61 23.10
C LEU A 549 11.39 -10.82 23.88
N ILE A 550 10.72 -11.16 25.00
CA ILE A 550 11.00 -12.37 25.79
C ILE A 550 10.85 -13.63 24.93
N SER A 551 9.82 -13.68 24.08
CA SER A 551 9.59 -14.83 23.19
C SER A 551 10.69 -14.99 22.13
N VAL A 552 11.16 -13.89 21.56
CA VAL A 552 12.19 -13.86 20.51
C VAL A 552 13.56 -14.20 21.09
N GLU A 553 13.89 -13.74 22.30
CA GLU A 553 15.15 -14.08 22.95
C GLU A 553 15.23 -15.55 23.36
N SER A 554 14.09 -16.17 23.67
CA SER A 554 14.02 -17.61 23.97
C SER A 554 14.20 -18.51 22.73
N GLN A 555 13.99 -17.97 21.53
CA GLN A 555 14.02 -18.70 20.25
C GLN A 555 15.17 -18.20 19.37
N SER A 556 16.29 -18.93 19.39
CA SER A 556 17.50 -18.60 18.62
C SER A 556 17.39 -18.78 17.10
N ASP A 557 16.27 -19.30 16.60
CA ASP A 557 16.13 -19.78 15.21
C ASP A 557 14.92 -19.14 14.50
N SER A 558 15.21 -18.14 13.66
CA SER A 558 14.32 -17.50 12.67
C SER A 558 12.98 -16.91 13.18
N MET A 559 12.79 -15.60 12.98
CA MET A 559 11.50 -14.93 13.26
C MET A 559 10.33 -15.65 12.57
N THR A 560 9.28 -15.96 13.34
CA THR A 560 8.05 -16.51 12.78
C THR A 560 7.26 -15.42 12.06
N GLN A 561 6.44 -15.83 11.08
CA GLN A 561 5.57 -14.91 10.33
C GLN A 561 4.56 -14.18 11.23
N GLU A 562 4.13 -14.81 12.32
CA GLU A 562 3.20 -14.21 13.30
C GLU A 562 3.87 -13.10 14.11
N GLN A 563 5.12 -13.32 14.54
CA GLN A 563 5.92 -12.29 15.22
C GLN A 563 6.24 -11.12 14.28
N GLU A 564 6.51 -11.37 13.00
CA GLU A 564 6.70 -10.29 12.00
C GLU A 564 5.44 -9.40 11.89
N THR A 565 4.26 -10.01 11.78
CA THR A 565 3.01 -9.25 11.71
C THR A 565 2.71 -8.48 12.99
N ALA A 566 3.02 -9.06 14.15
CA ALA A 566 2.82 -8.41 15.45
C ALA A 566 3.73 -7.19 15.65
N VAL A 567 5.00 -7.27 15.23
CA VAL A 567 5.90 -6.12 15.29
C VAL A 567 5.45 -5.02 14.31
N CYS A 568 5.00 -5.40 13.11
CA CYS A 568 4.48 -4.43 12.15
C CYS A 568 3.22 -3.70 12.67
N THR A 569 2.33 -4.38 13.40
CA THR A 569 1.17 -3.72 14.02
C THR A 569 1.59 -2.74 15.09
N ILE A 570 2.49 -3.13 15.99
CA ILE A 570 3.01 -2.24 17.04
C ILE A 570 3.58 -0.95 16.45
N LEU A 571 4.48 -1.07 15.47
CA LEU A 571 5.12 0.09 14.82
C LEU A 571 4.09 1.01 14.15
N SER A 572 3.08 0.42 13.51
CA SER A 572 2.01 1.19 12.89
C SER A 572 1.09 1.87 13.89
N THR A 573 0.91 1.25 15.06
CA THR A 573 0.15 1.86 16.15
C THR A 573 0.87 3.08 16.68
N ILE A 574 2.17 2.97 16.97
CA ILE A 574 3.00 4.10 17.38
C ILE A 574 2.97 5.20 16.32
N GLU A 575 3.09 4.85 15.04
CA GLU A 575 2.99 5.79 13.93
C GLU A 575 1.64 6.54 13.96
N THR A 576 0.51 5.84 14.07
CA THR A 576 -0.79 6.52 14.12
C THR A 576 -1.02 7.34 15.37
N VAL A 577 -0.57 6.87 16.54
CA VAL A 577 -0.69 7.63 17.79
C VAL A 577 0.10 8.94 17.66
N SER A 578 1.29 8.90 17.04
CA SER A 578 2.06 10.12 16.76
C SER A 578 1.35 11.13 15.85
N THR A 579 0.40 10.68 15.04
CA THR A 579 -0.44 11.57 14.18
C THR A 579 -1.74 12.01 14.84
N VAL A 580 -2.28 11.23 15.78
CA VAL A 580 -3.58 11.47 16.43
C VAL A 580 -3.41 12.31 17.70
N MET A 581 -2.35 12.05 18.46
CA MET A 581 -2.03 12.75 19.70
C MET A 581 -1.41 14.11 19.41
N ARG A 582 -1.58 15.07 20.34
CA ARG A 582 -0.90 16.36 20.22
C ARG A 582 0.61 16.14 20.30
N PRO A 583 1.43 16.84 19.48
CA PRO A 583 2.87 16.65 19.47
C PRO A 583 3.51 16.82 20.86
N GLN A 584 3.07 17.80 21.65
CA GLN A 584 3.63 18.04 23.00
C GLN A 584 3.37 16.90 23.98
N ASP A 585 2.18 16.29 23.94
CA ASP A 585 1.83 15.19 24.85
C ASP A 585 2.56 13.90 24.42
N PHE A 586 2.65 13.66 23.10
CA PHE A 586 3.40 12.52 22.57
C PHE A 586 4.92 12.63 22.82
N GLN A 587 5.48 13.84 22.86
CA GLN A 587 6.90 14.05 23.15
C GLN A 587 7.31 13.51 24.53
N LEU A 588 6.41 13.58 25.52
CA LEU A 588 6.68 13.05 26.87
C LEU A 588 6.73 11.52 26.87
N GLU A 589 5.80 10.89 26.14
CA GLU A 589 5.71 9.43 26.01
C GLU A 589 6.77 8.86 25.05
N LEU A 590 7.29 9.67 24.11
CA LEU A 590 8.26 9.24 23.11
C LEU A 590 9.48 8.56 23.73
N ILE A 591 9.88 8.97 24.94
CA ILE A 591 11.02 8.43 25.69
C ILE A 591 10.91 6.90 25.85
N ASP A 592 9.71 6.40 26.13
CA ASP A 592 9.48 4.97 26.40
C ASP A 592 9.39 4.14 25.10
N TYR A 593 9.00 4.77 23.98
CA TYR A 593 8.75 4.07 22.71
C TYR A 593 9.85 4.25 21.66
N ILE A 594 10.73 5.25 21.80
CA ILE A 594 11.77 5.56 20.81
C ILE A 594 12.77 4.41 20.62
N TYR A 595 13.11 3.71 21.70
CA TYR A 595 13.96 2.52 21.62
C TYR A 595 13.30 1.43 20.78
N ILE A 596 11.99 1.19 20.94
CA ILE A 596 11.25 0.16 20.18
C ILE A 596 11.29 0.48 18.67
N VAL A 597 11.11 1.74 18.29
CA VAL A 597 11.16 2.16 16.89
C VAL A 597 12.56 1.94 16.30
N ILE A 598 13.61 2.31 17.04
CA ILE A 598 14.99 2.24 16.58
C ILE A 598 15.53 0.80 16.56
N ASP A 599 15.18 -0.05 17.54
CA ASP A 599 15.55 -1.47 17.53
C ASP A 599 15.05 -2.18 16.27
N ASN A 600 13.83 -1.86 15.86
CA ASN A 600 13.21 -2.44 14.67
C ASN A 600 13.79 -1.95 13.33
N LEU A 601 14.50 -0.82 13.29
CA LEU A 601 15.30 -0.42 12.11
C LEU A 601 16.44 -1.41 11.83
N ALA A 602 16.98 -2.03 12.89
CA ALA A 602 18.05 -3.01 12.81
C ALA A 602 17.55 -4.46 12.55
N SER A 603 16.25 -4.67 12.35
CA SER A 603 15.65 -5.99 12.17
C SER A 603 16.11 -6.72 10.89
N ASN A 604 16.17 -8.05 10.90
CA ASN A 604 16.54 -8.85 9.72
C ASN A 604 15.42 -8.89 8.66
N SER A 605 14.17 -8.58 9.02
CA SER A 605 13.06 -8.51 8.06
C SER A 605 13.02 -7.16 7.33
N PRO A 606 12.95 -7.15 5.98
CA PRO A 606 12.78 -5.92 5.22
C PRO A 606 11.42 -5.26 5.46
N ALA A 607 10.37 -6.01 5.82
CA ALA A 607 9.05 -5.43 6.06
C ALA A 607 9.05 -4.62 7.36
N ILE A 608 9.57 -5.20 8.45
CA ILE A 608 9.70 -4.51 9.75
C ILE A 608 10.54 -3.24 9.58
N ARG A 609 11.66 -3.33 8.84
CA ARG A 609 12.53 -2.18 8.57
C ARG A 609 11.79 -1.04 7.86
N GLN A 610 11.00 -1.35 6.84
CA GLN A 610 10.21 -0.34 6.11
C GLN A 610 9.16 0.34 7.01
N PHE A 611 8.49 -0.41 7.88
CA PHE A 611 7.54 0.16 8.84
C PHE A 611 8.23 1.02 9.90
N ALA A 612 9.37 0.57 10.43
CA ALA A 612 10.15 1.35 11.37
C ALA A 612 10.64 2.67 10.74
N GLN A 613 11.09 2.63 9.47
CA GLN A 613 11.46 3.83 8.71
C GLN A 613 10.29 4.80 8.53
N SER A 614 9.11 4.30 8.11
CA SER A 614 7.89 5.12 7.99
C SER A 614 7.55 5.79 9.31
N CYS A 615 7.54 5.01 10.41
CA CYS A 615 7.26 5.49 11.75
C CYS A 615 8.25 6.59 12.18
N SER A 616 9.56 6.38 11.99
CA SER A 616 10.58 7.40 12.31
C SER A 616 10.41 8.69 11.51
N ILE A 617 10.05 8.60 10.23
CA ILE A 617 9.81 9.78 9.38
C ILE A 617 8.55 10.52 9.84
N THR A 618 7.47 9.79 10.13
CA THR A 618 6.21 10.38 10.62
C THR A 618 6.43 11.10 11.95
N ILE A 619 7.14 10.50 12.90
CA ILE A 619 7.50 11.14 14.18
C ILE A 619 8.43 12.35 13.95
N ALA A 620 9.43 12.23 13.07
CA ALA A 620 10.30 13.35 12.74
C ALA A 620 9.52 14.51 12.11
N SER A 621 8.52 14.22 11.27
CA SER A 621 7.68 15.23 10.62
C SER A 621 6.76 15.95 11.61
N SER A 622 6.30 15.27 12.67
CA SER A 622 5.39 15.87 13.67
C SER A 622 6.13 16.67 14.74
N LEU A 623 7.34 16.25 15.14
CA LEU A 623 8.07 16.84 16.28
C LEU A 623 9.36 17.59 15.90
N TYR A 624 10.05 17.19 14.82
CA TYR A 624 11.43 17.59 14.53
C TYR A 624 11.61 18.19 13.12
N ASN A 625 10.58 18.84 12.57
CA ASN A 625 10.58 19.49 11.25
C ASN A 625 10.98 18.56 10.08
N GLY A 626 10.76 17.24 10.22
CA GLY A 626 11.04 16.24 9.19
C GLY A 626 12.47 15.72 9.15
N ASP A 627 13.35 16.16 10.05
CA ASP A 627 14.73 15.65 10.11
C ASP A 627 14.86 14.50 11.13
N VAL A 628 15.07 13.28 10.61
CA VAL A 628 15.29 12.09 11.42
C VAL A 628 16.58 12.18 12.23
N LYS A 629 17.58 12.95 11.76
CA LYS A 629 18.83 13.15 12.48
C LYS A 629 18.62 13.91 13.78
N LEU A 630 17.77 14.95 13.74
CA LEU A 630 17.44 15.75 14.92
C LEU A 630 16.67 14.92 15.96
N LEU A 631 15.70 14.12 15.50
CA LEU A 631 14.93 13.20 16.36
C LEU A 631 15.83 12.29 17.18
N ILE A 632 16.83 11.67 16.55
CA ILE A 632 17.73 10.78 17.28
C ILE A 632 18.67 11.60 18.16
N SER A 633 19.24 12.71 17.66
CA SER A 633 20.23 13.51 18.40
C SER A 633 19.71 14.11 19.72
N GLU A 634 18.43 14.53 19.76
CA GLU A 634 17.85 15.10 20.98
C GLU A 634 17.45 14.03 22.01
N ASN A 635 17.35 12.77 21.60
CA ASN A 635 16.92 11.65 22.45
C ASN A 635 18.02 10.59 22.67
N VAL A 636 19.28 10.90 22.36
CA VAL A 636 20.39 9.91 22.46
C VAL A 636 20.59 9.44 23.89
N ASP A 637 20.53 10.34 24.87
CA ASP A 637 20.75 10.00 26.29
C ASP A 637 19.79 8.88 26.74
N TYR A 638 18.52 8.95 26.32
CA TYR A 638 17.53 7.92 26.62
C TYR A 638 17.84 6.59 25.93
N LEU A 639 18.31 6.64 24.68
CA LEU A 639 18.73 5.44 23.95
C LEU A 639 19.97 4.80 24.58
N VAL A 640 20.92 5.61 25.05
CA VAL A 640 22.12 5.15 25.76
C VAL A 640 21.73 4.42 27.03
N ASP A 641 20.84 4.99 27.84
CA ASP A 641 20.38 4.37 29.08
C ASP A 641 19.60 3.06 28.81
N ALA A 642 18.72 3.06 27.81
CA ALA A 642 17.98 1.86 27.40
C ALA A 642 18.93 0.73 26.90
N ILE A 643 19.98 1.08 26.15
CA ILE A 643 20.97 0.10 25.67
C ILE A 643 21.84 -0.40 26.83
N SER A 644 22.30 0.50 27.70
CA SER A 644 23.06 0.20 28.91
C SER A 644 22.31 -0.79 29.81
N THR A 645 21.04 -0.52 30.11
CA THR A 645 20.21 -1.39 30.94
C THR A 645 20.03 -2.78 30.31
N ARG A 646 19.77 -2.86 28.99
CA ARG A 646 19.66 -4.15 28.30
C ARG A 646 20.97 -4.94 28.24
N LEU A 647 22.10 -4.27 28.04
CA LEU A 647 23.43 -4.91 28.08
C LEU A 647 23.73 -5.45 29.48
N ASN A 648 23.40 -4.69 30.53
CA ASN A 648 23.56 -5.11 31.93
C ASN A 648 22.63 -6.29 32.29
N LEU A 649 21.45 -6.36 31.67
CA LEU A 649 20.53 -7.51 31.80
C LEU A 649 20.95 -8.73 30.96
N GLY A 650 22.03 -8.63 30.18
CA GLY A 650 22.56 -9.73 29.35
C GLY A 650 21.81 -9.96 28.03
N MET A 651 20.87 -9.08 27.68
CA MET A 651 20.07 -9.17 26.45
C MET A 651 20.86 -8.60 25.27
N THR A 652 21.77 -9.38 24.70
CA THR A 652 22.77 -8.89 23.71
C THR A 652 22.33 -8.99 22.25
N ASN A 653 21.17 -9.59 21.98
CA ASN A 653 20.67 -9.75 20.62
C ASN A 653 20.44 -8.39 19.94
N ARG A 654 21.00 -8.20 18.75
CA ARG A 654 20.80 -7.04 17.86
C ARG A 654 21.34 -5.69 18.37
N ILE A 655 21.75 -5.56 19.63
CA ILE A 655 22.26 -4.30 20.19
C ILE A 655 23.42 -3.72 19.38
N GLY A 656 24.36 -4.56 18.93
CA GLY A 656 25.49 -4.09 18.09
C GLY A 656 25.02 -3.49 16.75
N MET A 657 23.95 -4.03 16.17
CA MET A 657 23.36 -3.52 14.94
C MET A 657 22.57 -2.22 15.19
N VAL A 658 21.85 -2.12 16.30
CA VAL A 658 21.14 -0.90 16.72
C VAL A 658 22.10 0.27 16.88
N LEU A 659 23.18 0.06 17.64
CA LEU A 659 24.25 1.06 17.82
C LEU A 659 24.89 1.46 16.48
N SER A 660 25.08 0.51 15.56
CA SER A 660 25.60 0.79 14.21
C SER A 660 24.64 1.68 13.41
N VAL A 661 23.34 1.42 13.45
CA VAL A 661 22.32 2.25 12.80
C VAL A 661 22.29 3.67 13.39
N ILE A 662 22.33 3.80 14.72
CA ILE A 662 22.37 5.11 15.39
C ILE A 662 23.62 5.91 14.97
N CYS A 663 24.80 5.27 14.99
CA CYS A 663 26.06 5.90 14.57
C CYS A 663 26.00 6.42 13.14
N ARG A 664 25.38 5.65 12.23
CA ARG A 664 25.29 6.02 10.81
C ARG A 664 24.31 7.15 10.53
N ILE A 665 23.24 7.28 11.32
CA ILE A 665 22.23 8.34 11.15
C ILE A 665 22.71 9.67 11.74
N VAL A 666 23.26 9.67 12.95
CA VAL A 666 23.66 10.91 13.64
C VAL A 666 25.10 11.34 13.34
N GLY A 667 26.00 10.38 13.08
CA GLY A 667 27.42 10.60 12.83
C GLY A 667 28.26 10.66 14.11
N GLY A 668 29.53 11.11 13.98
CA GLY A 668 30.55 10.95 15.03
C GLY A 668 30.35 11.70 16.36
N ARG A 669 29.36 12.60 16.48
CA ARG A 669 29.06 13.28 17.77
C ARG A 669 28.60 12.32 18.86
N VAL A 670 27.76 11.35 18.49
CA VAL A 670 27.15 10.38 19.40
C VAL A 670 28.17 9.39 19.98
N ILE A 671 29.31 9.20 19.31
CA ILE A 671 30.33 8.25 19.77
C ILE A 671 30.91 8.66 21.14
N ARG A 672 30.90 9.96 21.48
CA ARG A 672 31.34 10.44 22.80
C ARG A 672 30.38 10.00 23.91
N GLU A 673 29.08 10.07 23.65
CA GLU A 673 28.02 9.64 24.59
C GLU A 673 28.01 8.12 24.76
N PHE A 674 28.52 7.36 23.77
CA PHE A 674 28.68 5.91 23.84
C PHE A 674 29.94 5.43 24.59
N GLY A 675 30.77 6.31 25.14
CA GLY A 675 32.02 5.93 25.82
C GLY A 675 31.83 4.79 26.83
N ASP A 676 30.88 4.95 27.75
CA ASP A 676 30.57 3.97 28.79
C ASP A 676 30.02 2.66 28.21
N ILE A 677 29.17 2.75 27.18
CA ILE A 677 28.63 1.58 26.49
C ILE A 677 29.77 0.79 25.83
N ILE A 678 30.72 1.46 25.17
CA ILE A 678 31.87 0.82 24.53
C ILE A 678 32.72 0.08 25.58
N GLU A 679 32.92 0.65 26.77
CA GLU A 679 33.59 -0.05 27.87
C GLU A 679 32.82 -1.29 28.34
N THR A 680 31.49 -1.21 28.45
CA THR A 680 30.67 -2.39 28.78
C THR A 680 30.73 -3.46 27.69
N ILE A 681 30.79 -3.07 26.41
CA ILE A 681 30.96 -3.98 25.28
C ILE A 681 32.32 -4.69 25.35
N PHE A 682 33.41 -3.98 25.70
CA PHE A 682 34.71 -4.61 25.91
C PHE A 682 34.69 -5.62 27.06
N LYS A 683 34.07 -5.26 28.19
CA LYS A 683 33.86 -6.20 29.32
C LYS A 683 33.06 -7.43 28.89
N LEU A 684 31.98 -7.24 28.14
CA LEU A 684 31.15 -8.34 27.62
C LEU A 684 31.92 -9.22 26.63
N MET A 685 32.79 -8.65 25.79
CA MET A 685 33.67 -9.42 24.92
C MET A 685 34.64 -10.30 25.71
N ASP A 686 35.20 -9.81 26.83
CA ASP A 686 36.06 -10.61 27.70
C ASP A 686 35.28 -11.78 28.34
N TYR A 687 34.06 -11.54 28.82
CA TYR A 687 33.22 -12.58 29.42
C TYR A 687 32.66 -13.59 28.40
N TYR A 688 32.31 -13.14 27.18
CA TYR A 688 31.57 -13.91 26.18
C TYR A 688 32.36 -14.20 24.88
N HIS A 689 33.69 -14.28 24.95
CA HIS A 689 34.57 -14.59 23.81
C HIS A 689 34.25 -15.93 23.09
N GLY A 690 33.47 -16.83 23.70
CA GLY A 690 33.01 -18.08 23.08
C GLY A 690 31.77 -17.96 22.18
N TYR A 691 31.08 -16.82 22.17
CA TYR A 691 29.88 -16.58 21.37
C TYR A 691 30.25 -15.88 20.05
N ASN A 692 30.39 -16.68 19.00
CA ASN A 692 30.86 -16.24 17.67
C ASN A 692 30.03 -15.12 17.05
N GLU A 693 28.71 -15.19 17.16
CA GLU A 693 27.79 -14.22 16.53
C GLU A 693 27.81 -12.88 17.25
N LEU A 694 27.86 -12.90 18.58
CA LEU A 694 27.98 -11.70 19.40
C LEU A 694 29.29 -10.97 19.14
N CYS A 695 30.42 -11.70 19.11
CA CYS A 695 31.71 -11.10 18.75
C CYS A 695 31.68 -10.53 17.32
N LEU A 696 31.05 -11.21 16.37
CA LEU A 696 30.88 -10.70 15.01
C LEU A 696 30.08 -9.39 14.98
N GLN A 697 28.96 -9.32 15.70
CA GLN A 697 28.11 -8.12 15.78
C GLN A 697 28.86 -6.92 16.37
N PHE A 698 29.65 -7.12 17.44
CA PHE A 698 30.45 -6.04 18.00
C PHE A 698 31.57 -5.57 17.08
N PHE A 699 32.23 -6.46 16.34
CA PHE A 699 33.22 -6.02 15.34
C PHE A 699 32.59 -5.36 14.09
N GLN A 700 31.33 -5.68 13.76
CA GLN A 700 30.55 -4.91 12.76
C GLN A 700 30.21 -3.51 13.28
N LEU A 701 29.89 -3.39 14.57
CA LEU A 701 29.74 -2.08 15.23
C LEU A 701 31.05 -1.28 15.19
N PHE A 702 32.18 -1.89 15.57
CA PHE A 702 33.48 -1.21 15.52
C PHE A 702 33.86 -0.76 14.11
N GLU A 703 33.59 -1.56 13.07
CA GLU A 703 33.77 -1.10 11.67
C GLU A 703 32.99 0.17 11.39
N THR A 704 31.73 0.24 11.83
CA THR A 704 30.88 1.42 11.64
C THR A 704 31.43 2.64 12.38
N ILE A 705 31.86 2.46 13.63
CA ILE A 705 32.47 3.53 14.46
C ILE A 705 33.73 4.07 13.78
N VAL A 706 34.60 3.19 13.29
CA VAL A 706 35.86 3.56 12.61
C VAL A 706 35.58 4.34 11.31
N LEU A 707 34.60 3.90 10.51
CA LEU A 707 34.20 4.61 9.30
C LEU A 707 33.60 6.00 9.59
N GLU A 708 32.85 6.14 10.69
CA GLU A 708 32.35 7.45 11.10
C GLU A 708 33.46 8.35 11.65
N PHE A 709 34.47 7.80 12.33
CA PHE A 709 35.67 8.55 12.70
C PHE A 709 36.46 9.03 11.48
N GLU A 710 36.61 8.19 10.46
CA GLU A 710 37.21 8.60 9.18
C GLU A 710 36.45 9.78 8.57
N LYS A 711 35.12 9.70 8.44
CA LYS A 711 34.33 10.83 7.89
C LYS A 711 34.37 12.10 8.74
N THR A 712 34.43 11.96 10.07
CA THR A 712 34.32 13.10 10.99
C THR A 712 35.64 13.86 11.12
N TYR A 713 36.77 13.13 11.15
CA TYR A 713 38.09 13.70 11.43
C TYR A 713 39.02 13.72 10.21
N ILE A 714 38.76 12.88 9.20
CA ILE A 714 39.53 12.77 7.96
C ILE A 714 38.67 13.29 6.79
N ASN A 715 38.57 14.60 6.67
CA ASN A 715 38.28 15.20 5.36
C ASN A 715 39.57 15.21 4.55
N SER A 716 39.50 15.00 3.23
CA SER A 716 40.65 14.86 2.31
C SER A 716 41.75 15.93 2.39
N ASP A 717 41.50 17.02 3.10
CA ASP A 717 42.44 18.11 3.35
C ASP A 717 43.36 17.89 4.58
N THR A 718 43.00 17.04 5.56
CA THR A 718 43.81 16.82 6.78
C THR A 718 44.99 15.86 6.57
N PHE A 719 44.86 14.86 5.70
CA PHE A 719 46.01 14.02 5.30
C PHE A 719 47.11 14.85 4.65
N ARG A 720 46.74 15.84 3.82
CA ARG A 720 47.71 16.74 3.17
C ARG A 720 48.46 17.66 4.14
N THR A 721 47.90 17.92 5.32
CA THR A 721 48.56 18.75 6.34
C THR A 721 49.49 17.96 7.27
N LEU A 722 49.23 16.66 7.49
CA LEU A 722 50.10 15.76 8.27
C LEU A 722 51.18 15.09 7.40
N ASP A 723 50.96 15.00 6.09
CA ASP A 723 51.92 14.46 5.10
C ASP A 723 53.25 15.23 5.04
N ASN A 724 53.33 16.45 5.60
CA ASN A 724 54.50 17.32 5.42
C ASN A 724 55.61 17.14 6.46
N ASP A 725 55.36 16.61 7.66
CA ASP A 725 56.37 16.59 8.73
C ASP A 725 56.95 15.21 9.05
N HIS A 726 56.26 14.10 8.68
CA HIS A 726 56.67 12.75 9.11
C HIS A 726 56.70 11.66 8.03
N LEU A 727 56.23 11.94 6.80
CA LEU A 727 56.58 11.09 5.66
C LEU A 727 58.02 11.42 5.27
N VAL A 728 58.98 10.75 5.93
CA VAL A 728 60.34 10.62 5.43
C VAL A 728 60.27 9.88 4.10
N GLN A 729 60.03 10.64 3.03
CA GLN A 729 60.18 10.18 1.66
C GLN A 729 61.67 9.90 1.45
N SER A 730 62.05 8.65 1.71
CA SER A 730 63.39 8.08 1.63
C SER A 730 64.36 8.53 2.72
N SER A 731 65.15 7.58 3.24
CA SER A 731 66.35 7.83 4.06
C SER A 731 67.47 8.59 3.30
N PHE A 732 67.19 8.99 2.06
CA PHE A 732 68.18 9.42 1.07
C PHE A 732 67.81 10.76 0.41
N LYS A 733 66.79 11.47 0.90
CA LYS A 733 66.65 12.93 0.69
C LYS A 733 67.55 13.68 1.68
N PRO A 734 68.07 14.87 1.31
CA PRO A 734 69.06 15.58 2.11
C PRO A 734 68.41 16.24 3.34
N TRP A 735 68.34 15.53 4.47
CA TRP A 735 68.27 16.07 5.85
C TRP A 735 67.24 17.21 6.10
N ASP A 736 66.12 17.26 5.37
CA ASP A 736 65.07 18.29 5.48
C ASP A 736 65.56 19.74 5.64
N ILE A 737 66.67 20.08 4.96
CA ILE A 737 67.20 21.44 4.96
C ILE A 737 66.43 22.25 3.91
N THR A 738 65.52 23.12 4.35
CA THR A 738 64.69 23.92 3.45
C THR A 738 65.21 25.36 3.27
N ASN A 739 66.10 25.83 4.15
CA ASN A 739 66.72 27.16 4.09
C ASN A 739 68.24 27.12 4.34
N VAL A 740 68.98 28.04 3.70
CA VAL A 740 70.45 28.18 3.85
C VAL A 740 70.86 28.53 5.29
N GLU A 741 69.97 29.13 6.06
CA GLU A 741 70.19 29.45 7.49
C GLU A 741 70.19 28.20 8.39
N GLN A 742 69.41 27.15 8.07
CA GLN A 742 69.46 25.87 8.79
C GLN A 742 70.75 25.11 8.50
N LEU A 743 71.27 25.19 7.27
CA LEU A 743 72.58 24.65 6.91
C LEU A 743 73.71 25.35 7.69
N LEU A 744 73.60 26.67 7.89
CA LEU A 744 74.56 27.44 8.69
C LEU A 744 74.50 27.07 10.18
N SER A 745 73.30 26.83 10.73
CA SER A 745 73.16 26.37 12.14
C SER A 745 73.77 24.98 12.40
N LEU A 746 73.80 24.11 11.39
CA LEU A 746 74.46 22.81 11.45
C LEU A 746 75.98 22.90 11.23
N LEU A 747 76.45 23.89 10.45
CA LEU A 747 77.87 24.13 10.19
C LEU A 747 78.56 24.89 11.34
N ASP A 748 77.85 25.74 12.09
CA ASP A 748 78.38 26.44 13.27
C ASP A 748 78.60 25.51 14.47
N ASN A 749 77.97 24.34 14.47
CA ASN A 749 78.21 23.28 15.45
C ASN A 749 79.38 22.40 15.01
N GLU A 750 80.61 22.93 15.11
CA GLU A 750 81.80 22.07 15.08
C GLU A 750 81.71 21.02 16.21
N PRO A 751 82.10 19.77 15.94
CA PRO A 751 81.87 18.66 16.85
C PRO A 751 82.78 18.79 18.06
N LYS A 752 82.20 18.87 19.27
CA LYS A 752 82.91 18.44 20.48
C LYS A 752 83.08 16.92 20.42
N LEU A 753 84.08 16.49 19.66
CA LEU A 753 84.64 15.15 19.70
C LEU A 753 85.25 14.92 21.09
N SER A 754 84.45 14.39 22.00
CA SER A 754 84.93 13.56 23.10
C SER A 754 84.09 12.27 23.12
N VAL A 755 84.25 11.46 22.08
CA VAL A 755 83.95 10.03 22.19
C VAL A 755 85.10 9.42 22.99
N ASN A 756 84.95 9.38 24.31
CA ASN A 756 85.66 8.39 25.10
C ASN A 756 84.98 7.05 24.83
N ILE A 757 85.65 6.26 24.00
CA ILE A 757 85.48 4.82 23.90
C ILE A 757 85.81 4.29 25.31
N ASN A 758 84.79 3.77 26.01
CA ASN A 758 84.79 3.05 27.30
C ASN A 758 83.88 3.73 28.33
N GLU A 759 82.58 3.48 28.24
CA GLU A 759 81.71 3.41 29.42
C GLU A 759 80.48 2.58 29.02
N GLU A 760 80.34 1.42 29.66
CA GLU A 760 79.12 0.63 29.68
C GLU A 760 78.01 1.52 30.26
N LEU A 761 77.09 1.98 29.42
CA LEU A 761 75.86 2.63 29.90
C LEU A 761 74.87 1.54 30.36
N PRO A 762 74.21 1.73 31.51
CA PRO A 762 73.64 0.66 32.30
C PRO A 762 72.33 0.15 31.68
N PHE A 763 72.12 -1.16 31.74
CA PHE A 763 70.79 -1.75 31.67
C PHE A 763 69.94 -1.18 32.80
N ASP A 764 69.17 -0.12 32.51
CA ASP A 764 68.16 0.35 33.43
C ASP A 764 66.95 -0.60 33.39
N LYS A 765 66.59 -1.09 34.57
CA LYS A 765 65.71 -2.24 34.82
C LYS A 765 64.21 -1.95 34.73
N ASN A 766 63.81 -0.93 33.98
CA ASN A 766 62.40 -0.50 33.90
C ASN A 766 61.89 -0.43 32.46
N GLU A 767 62.00 -1.53 31.71
CA GLU A 767 61.11 -1.74 30.55
C GLU A 767 59.74 -2.19 31.09
N PRO A 768 58.63 -1.48 30.77
CA PRO A 768 57.29 -1.91 31.15
C PRO A 768 56.98 -3.26 30.48
N LYS A 769 56.46 -4.22 31.24
CA LYS A 769 56.24 -5.59 30.77
C LYS A 769 54.97 -5.73 29.93
N ASN A 770 54.12 -4.71 29.89
CA ASN A 770 52.84 -4.74 29.21
C ASN A 770 52.42 -3.36 28.66
N PHE A 771 51.67 -3.36 27.55
CA PHE A 771 51.24 -2.16 26.82
C PHE A 771 50.49 -1.14 27.69
N GLN A 772 49.65 -1.60 28.61
CA GLN A 772 48.90 -0.74 29.54
C GLN A 772 49.81 0.14 30.39
N GLU A 773 50.94 -0.40 30.86
CA GLU A 773 51.88 0.22 31.79
C GLU A 773 52.77 1.26 31.08
N TYR A 774 53.14 0.99 29.82
CA TYR A 774 53.80 1.96 28.93
C TYR A 774 52.88 3.12 28.55
N PHE A 775 51.59 2.82 28.30
CA PHE A 775 50.59 3.79 27.90
C PHE A 775 50.21 4.73 29.06
N GLU A 776 49.87 4.18 30.23
CA GLU A 776 49.53 4.96 31.44
C GLU A 776 50.68 5.88 31.88
N SER A 777 51.93 5.41 31.82
CA SER A 777 53.11 6.22 32.17
C SER A 777 53.40 7.38 31.20
N LYS A 778 52.97 7.26 29.93
CA LYS A 778 53.17 8.31 28.90
C LYS A 778 51.99 9.27 28.83
N MET A 779 50.81 8.82 29.28
CA MET A 779 49.58 9.60 29.28
C MET A 779 49.34 10.38 30.58
N SER A 780 49.77 9.86 31.75
CA SER A 780 49.72 10.60 33.02
C SER A 780 50.63 11.83 33.04
N GLY A 781 51.65 11.86 32.19
CA GLY A 781 52.55 13.02 32.03
C GLY A 781 51.93 14.21 31.29
N LEU A 782 50.75 14.05 30.67
CA LEU A 782 50.05 15.10 29.90
C LEU A 782 48.75 15.59 30.54
N GLU A 783 48.30 14.98 31.65
CA GLU A 783 47.05 15.33 32.35
C GLU A 783 47.21 16.46 33.39
N ASN A 784 48.41 16.99 33.61
CA ASN A 784 48.63 18.15 34.49
C ASN A 784 48.61 19.46 33.70
N ASP A 785 47.43 19.90 33.25
CA ASP A 785 47.08 21.32 33.08
C ASP A 785 45.64 21.45 32.53
N SER A 786 44.64 21.44 33.41
CA SER A 786 43.54 22.43 33.43
C SER A 786 42.45 22.07 34.44
N ASP A 787 42.15 23.03 35.32
CA ASP A 787 41.02 23.18 36.24
C ASP A 787 41.13 22.57 37.65
N ASP A 788 41.88 23.28 38.50
CA ASP A 788 41.59 23.42 39.94
C ASP A 788 40.86 24.76 40.17
N GLU A 789 39.58 24.71 40.57
CA GLU A 789 39.04 25.66 41.56
C GLU A 789 38.30 24.91 42.69
N ASP A 790 38.68 25.31 43.91
CA ASP A 790 38.02 25.21 45.22
C ASP A 790 38.20 23.97 46.13
N GLU A 791 39.28 24.07 46.92
CA GLU A 791 39.37 24.03 48.40
C GLU A 791 38.65 22.93 49.21
N THR A 792 39.44 22.13 49.95
CA THR A 792 39.73 22.38 51.39
C THR A 792 40.70 21.34 52.00
N THR A 793 41.83 21.85 52.51
CA THR A 793 42.56 21.52 53.78
C THR A 793 42.75 20.04 54.18
N GLU A 794 43.91 19.50 54.57
CA GLU A 794 44.99 19.97 55.46
C GLU A 794 45.96 18.74 55.56
N THR A 795 47.28 18.78 55.38
CA THR A 795 48.28 19.17 56.39
C THR A 795 49.71 18.93 55.86
N ASP A 796 50.55 19.94 56.07
CA ASP A 796 51.92 19.89 56.61
C ASP A 796 53.16 19.53 55.75
N GLU A 797 53.71 20.61 55.17
CA GLU A 797 54.98 21.27 55.60
C GLU A 797 56.38 20.75 55.14
N ILE A 798 57.02 21.65 54.34
CA ILE A 798 58.37 22.26 54.50
C ILE A 798 59.55 21.78 53.62
N ASN A 799 59.75 22.58 52.55
CA ASN A 799 60.92 23.41 52.17
C ASN A 799 62.18 22.84 51.49
N ASN A 800 62.28 23.26 50.22
CA ASN A 800 63.23 24.23 49.63
C ASN A 800 64.51 23.80 48.87
N SER A 801 64.49 24.28 47.61
CA SER A 801 65.54 24.91 46.80
C SER A 801 66.67 24.05 46.24
N ASN A 802 66.62 23.81 44.91
CA ASN A 802 67.40 24.64 43.98
C ASN A 802 66.96 24.42 42.52
N GLU A 803 66.60 25.52 41.88
CA GLU A 803 66.55 25.69 40.43
C GLU A 803 67.91 25.37 39.80
N ASN A 804 67.91 24.61 38.69
CA ASN A 804 68.62 24.94 37.44
C ASN A 804 68.47 23.80 36.41
N GLY A 805 67.48 23.96 35.53
CA GLY A 805 67.61 23.83 34.08
C GLY A 805 68.12 22.52 33.46
N ALA A 806 67.17 21.67 33.05
CA ALA A 806 67.12 21.12 31.70
C ALA A 806 65.65 20.74 31.40
N GLN A 807 64.95 21.61 30.68
CA GLN A 807 63.65 21.30 30.07
C GLN A 807 63.90 20.25 28.97
N GLU A 808 63.50 19.00 29.19
CA GLU A 808 63.22 18.06 28.09
C GLU A 808 61.78 18.30 27.66
N GLY A 809 61.59 18.63 26.38
CA GLY A 809 60.35 19.19 25.85
C GLY A 809 59.16 18.23 25.90
N GLU A 810 58.05 18.72 26.45
CA GLU A 810 56.72 18.12 26.35
C GLU A 810 56.28 18.04 24.86
N GLU A 811 56.12 16.83 24.32
CA GLU A 811 55.54 16.60 22.99
C GLU A 811 54.04 16.94 23.02
N LYS A 812 53.66 18.08 22.42
CA LYS A 812 52.25 18.50 22.27
C LYS A 812 51.45 17.46 21.46
N TRP A 813 50.19 17.24 21.84
CA TRP A 813 49.25 16.41 21.08
C TRP A 813 48.96 17.02 19.70
N LEU A 814 49.39 16.35 18.63
CA LEU A 814 49.32 16.86 17.25
C LEU A 814 48.11 16.32 16.46
N SER A 815 47.39 15.32 16.98
CA SER A 815 46.37 14.64 16.18
C SER A 815 45.04 15.39 16.16
N PRO A 816 44.34 15.45 15.00
CA PRO A 816 42.99 16.03 14.88
C PRO A 816 41.91 15.16 15.53
N ILE A 817 42.25 13.96 16.00
CA ILE A 817 41.35 13.04 16.68
C ILE A 817 41.43 13.32 18.19
N PRO A 818 40.30 13.46 18.90
CA PRO A 818 40.30 13.57 20.35
C PRO A 818 40.98 12.36 21.01
N MET A 819 41.71 12.62 22.08
CA MET A 819 42.48 11.62 22.83
C MET A 819 41.64 10.40 23.26
N GLU A 820 40.40 10.63 23.69
CA GLU A 820 39.44 9.57 24.06
C GLU A 820 39.07 8.68 22.87
N SER A 821 38.79 9.28 21.71
CA SER A 821 38.48 8.55 20.48
C SER A 821 39.69 7.76 19.98
N TYR A 822 40.90 8.31 20.16
CA TYR A 822 42.15 7.62 19.86
C TYR A 822 42.39 6.41 20.77
N LYS A 823 42.07 6.53 22.08
CA LYS A 823 42.14 5.42 23.04
C LYS A 823 41.20 4.27 22.66
N ILE A 824 39.98 4.57 22.20
CA ILE A 824 39.04 3.55 21.71
C ILE A 824 39.62 2.80 20.51
N LEU A 825 40.21 3.49 19.53
CA LEU A 825 40.85 2.86 18.37
C LEU A 825 41.98 1.90 18.76
N LEU A 826 42.81 2.31 19.72
CA LEU A 826 43.89 1.46 20.26
C LEU A 826 43.34 0.22 20.99
N GLN A 827 42.27 0.38 21.76
CA GLN A 827 41.62 -0.75 22.43
C GLN A 827 41.04 -1.73 21.41
N ILE A 828 40.34 -1.26 20.37
CA ILE A 828 39.81 -2.12 19.30
C ILE A 828 40.94 -2.94 18.64
N LEU A 829 42.09 -2.31 18.37
CA LEU A 829 43.25 -3.00 17.77
C LEU A 829 43.82 -4.08 18.70
N ALA A 830 43.99 -3.77 20.00
CA ALA A 830 44.49 -4.72 20.99
C ALA A 830 43.56 -5.92 21.19
N TYR A 831 42.24 -5.69 21.21
CA TYR A 831 41.24 -6.77 21.27
C TYR A 831 41.18 -7.57 19.96
N GLY A 832 41.30 -6.90 18.82
CA GLY A 832 41.42 -7.53 17.51
C GLY A 832 42.58 -8.51 17.45
N ASP A 833 43.78 -8.12 17.89
CA ASP A 833 44.96 -8.98 17.93
C ASP A 833 44.74 -10.27 18.75
N ARG A 834 44.12 -10.14 19.93
CA ARG A 834 43.78 -11.30 20.77
C ARG A 834 42.79 -12.25 20.08
N LEU A 835 41.80 -11.70 19.38
CA LEU A 835 40.72 -12.46 18.73
C LEU A 835 41.06 -12.98 17.33
N LEU A 836 42.16 -12.52 16.70
CA LEU A 836 42.62 -13.05 15.41
C LEU A 836 42.97 -14.55 15.45
N ARG A 837 43.26 -15.09 16.64
CA ARG A 837 43.53 -16.52 16.87
C ARG A 837 42.27 -17.37 17.05
N HIS A 838 41.08 -16.76 17.03
CA HIS A 838 39.81 -17.43 17.25
C HIS A 838 39.43 -18.36 16.07
N PRO A 839 38.86 -19.56 16.26
CA PRO A 839 38.55 -20.51 15.18
C PRO A 839 37.48 -20.04 14.17
N PHE A 840 36.67 -19.02 14.50
CA PHE A 840 35.57 -18.55 13.67
C PHE A 840 36.05 -17.64 12.52
N LYS A 841 35.95 -18.14 11.28
CA LYS A 841 36.48 -17.48 10.07
C LYS A 841 35.87 -16.10 9.78
N PRO A 842 34.53 -15.90 9.83
CA PRO A 842 33.92 -14.60 9.52
C PRO A 842 34.40 -13.49 10.44
N LEU A 843 34.61 -13.79 11.72
CA LEU A 843 35.15 -12.85 12.70
C LEU A 843 36.58 -12.45 12.36
N ARG A 844 37.47 -13.40 12.01
CA ARG A 844 38.85 -13.07 11.59
C ARG A 844 38.88 -12.15 10.36
N VAL A 845 38.02 -12.41 9.38
CA VAL A 845 37.88 -11.53 8.19
C VAL A 845 37.39 -10.14 8.59
N GLN A 846 36.40 -10.06 9.47
CA GLN A 846 35.85 -8.80 9.94
C GLN A 846 36.87 -7.97 10.74
N ILE A 847 37.62 -8.61 11.65
CA ILE A 847 38.70 -7.96 12.42
C ILE A 847 39.74 -7.39 11.47
N LEU A 848 40.21 -8.16 10.48
CA LEU A 848 41.19 -7.68 9.51
C LEU A 848 40.68 -6.45 8.75
N LYS A 849 39.42 -6.46 8.29
CA LYS A 849 38.83 -5.26 7.67
C LYS A 849 38.84 -4.04 8.59
N VAL A 850 38.46 -4.22 9.85
CA VAL A 850 38.49 -3.12 10.83
C VAL A 850 39.92 -2.58 11.01
N ILE A 851 40.91 -3.47 11.17
CA ILE A 851 42.33 -3.08 11.29
C ILE A 851 42.80 -2.26 10.09
N LYS A 852 42.41 -2.64 8.87
CA LYS A 852 42.73 -1.90 7.64
C LYS A 852 42.28 -0.43 7.72
N PHE A 853 41.08 -0.16 8.25
CA PHE A 853 40.57 1.21 8.40
C PHE A 853 41.16 1.95 9.60
N ILE A 854 41.57 1.24 10.65
CA ILE A 854 42.19 1.85 11.85
C ILE A 854 43.61 2.37 11.56
N ILE A 855 44.41 1.65 10.75
CA ILE A 855 45.83 2.00 10.51
C ILE A 855 46.00 3.44 9.97
N PRO A 856 45.28 3.90 8.93
CA PRO A 856 45.34 5.28 8.47
C PRO A 856 44.95 6.32 9.54
N LEU A 857 43.97 6.00 10.39
CA LEU A 857 43.52 6.88 11.48
C LEU A 857 44.59 7.05 12.56
N LEU A 858 45.24 5.94 12.94
CA LEU A 858 46.34 5.96 13.93
C LEU A 858 47.61 6.63 13.38
N ALA A 859 47.79 6.69 12.05
CA ALA A 859 48.93 7.39 11.43
C ALA A 859 48.96 8.90 11.73
N THR A 860 47.85 9.48 12.20
CA THR A 860 47.80 10.86 12.69
C THR A 860 48.74 11.12 13.89
N GLN A 861 49.11 10.09 14.66
CA GLN A 861 50.15 10.16 15.68
C GLN A 861 51.15 9.01 15.50
N TYR A 862 52.22 9.29 14.76
CA TYR A 862 53.24 8.30 14.40
C TYR A 862 53.90 7.63 15.62
N SER A 863 54.10 8.37 16.73
CA SER A 863 54.79 7.87 17.93
C SER A 863 54.01 6.81 18.72
N SER A 864 52.68 6.79 18.65
CA SER A 864 51.82 5.82 19.34
C SER A 864 51.37 4.66 18.43
N LEU A 865 51.49 4.81 17.11
CA LEU A 865 51.24 3.77 16.11
C LEU A 865 52.29 2.65 16.12
N LEU A 866 53.58 2.99 16.16
CA LEU A 866 54.67 2.01 15.96
C LEU A 866 54.69 0.83 16.95
N PRO A 867 54.50 1.02 18.26
CA PRO A 867 54.48 -0.10 19.22
C PRO A 867 53.34 -1.07 18.93
N GLN A 868 52.21 -0.57 18.46
CA GLN A 868 51.01 -1.34 18.16
C GLN A 868 51.13 -2.16 16.87
N ILE A 869 51.71 -1.55 15.82
CA ILE A 869 52.09 -2.28 14.62
C ILE A 869 53.08 -3.39 14.98
N ALA A 870 54.08 -3.09 15.83
CA ALA A 870 55.07 -4.08 16.22
C ALA A 870 54.47 -5.30 16.95
N GLN A 871 53.42 -5.09 17.75
CA GLN A 871 52.71 -6.15 18.48
C GLN A 871 51.80 -6.98 17.57
N SER A 872 51.02 -6.33 16.70
CA SER A 872 50.02 -6.99 15.84
C SER A 872 50.60 -7.61 14.56
N TRP A 873 51.83 -7.22 14.17
CA TRP A 873 52.49 -7.68 12.95
C TRP A 873 52.52 -9.21 12.81
N ASP A 874 53.04 -9.92 13.81
CA ASP A 874 53.24 -11.38 13.72
C ASP A 874 51.91 -12.13 13.57
N SER A 875 50.87 -11.70 14.29
CA SER A 875 49.52 -12.26 14.20
C SER A 875 48.90 -12.10 12.81
N ILE A 876 49.10 -10.94 12.16
CA ILE A 876 48.58 -10.68 10.81
C ILE A 876 49.39 -11.45 9.75
N VAL A 877 50.71 -11.57 9.95
CA VAL A 877 51.56 -12.40 9.07
C VAL A 877 51.14 -13.86 9.11
N GLU A 878 50.81 -14.42 10.27
CA GLU A 878 50.25 -15.77 10.37
C GLU A 878 48.94 -15.92 9.58
N CYS A 879 48.08 -14.89 9.57
CA CYS A 879 46.84 -14.88 8.78
C CYS A 879 47.08 -14.83 7.26
N SER A 880 48.17 -14.21 6.81
CA SER A 880 48.55 -14.16 5.38
C SER A 880 49.02 -15.50 4.81
N VAL A 881 49.43 -16.43 5.69
CA VAL A 881 49.93 -17.76 5.34
C VAL A 881 48.83 -18.84 5.42
N ASP A 882 47.64 -18.47 5.89
CA ASP A 882 46.52 -19.40 6.10
C ASP A 882 46.06 -20.09 4.80
N LYS A 883 45.40 -21.24 4.93
CA LYS A 883 44.89 -22.05 3.81
C LYS A 883 43.66 -21.42 3.14
N ASP A 884 42.94 -20.58 3.86
CA ASP A 884 41.70 -19.96 3.41
C ASP A 884 41.95 -18.61 2.74
N PHE A 885 41.77 -18.56 1.42
CA PHE A 885 41.94 -17.36 0.59
C PHE A 885 41.11 -16.14 1.06
N SER A 886 39.93 -16.37 1.65
CA SER A 886 39.08 -15.28 2.17
C SER A 886 39.70 -14.50 3.34
N ILE A 887 40.62 -15.10 4.09
CA ILE A 887 41.36 -14.46 5.20
C ILE A 887 42.64 -13.80 4.68
N VAL A 888 43.31 -14.46 3.72
CA VAL A 888 44.57 -13.99 3.14
C VAL A 888 44.40 -12.64 2.42
N LYS A 889 43.30 -12.42 1.69
CA LYS A 889 43.06 -11.14 1.01
C LYS A 889 43.02 -9.94 1.98
N PRO A 890 42.10 -9.92 2.99
CA PRO A 890 42.10 -8.86 3.99
C PRO A 890 43.45 -8.72 4.72
N ALA A 891 44.13 -9.83 5.04
CA ALA A 891 45.43 -9.78 5.71
C ALA A 891 46.50 -9.07 4.87
N CYS A 892 46.58 -9.37 3.56
CA CYS A 892 47.50 -8.69 2.65
C CYS A 892 47.16 -7.21 2.48
N GLU A 893 45.87 -6.86 2.44
CA GLU A 893 45.44 -5.46 2.40
C GLU A 893 45.85 -4.71 3.69
N CYS A 894 45.69 -5.31 4.87
CA CYS A 894 46.16 -4.71 6.13
C CYS A 894 47.68 -4.52 6.15
N LEU A 895 48.44 -5.52 5.71
CA LEU A 895 49.90 -5.45 5.68
C LEU A 895 50.39 -4.37 4.71
N LYS A 896 49.70 -4.16 3.58
CA LYS A 896 49.97 -3.05 2.66
C LYS A 896 49.81 -1.70 3.38
N GLU A 897 48.69 -1.48 4.06
CA GLU A 897 48.45 -0.23 4.80
C GLU A 897 49.47 -0.05 5.93
N MET A 898 49.78 -1.10 6.70
CA MET A 898 50.83 -1.06 7.73
C MET A 898 52.18 -0.65 7.16
N LEU A 899 52.57 -1.20 6.01
CA LEU A 899 53.83 -0.86 5.34
C LEU A 899 53.82 0.61 4.88
N HIS A 900 52.76 1.05 4.21
CA HIS A 900 52.63 2.42 3.70
C HIS A 900 52.80 3.47 4.82
N PHE A 901 52.10 3.30 5.96
CA PHE A 901 52.11 4.29 7.04
C PHE A 901 53.25 4.16 8.05
N SER A 902 53.92 3.00 8.15
CA SER A 902 55.06 2.80 9.08
C SER A 902 56.44 3.09 8.47
N GLY A 903 56.50 3.35 7.16
CA GLY A 903 57.71 3.73 6.45
C GLY A 903 58.89 2.78 6.68
N ASN A 904 60.05 3.34 7.08
CA ASN A 904 61.31 2.59 7.22
C ASN A 904 61.34 1.63 8.42
N PHE A 905 60.43 1.76 9.39
CA PHE A 905 60.45 0.98 10.64
C PHE A 905 60.27 -0.53 10.39
N LEU A 906 59.41 -0.90 9.43
CA LEU A 906 59.11 -2.31 9.11
C LEU A 906 60.02 -2.92 8.04
N SER A 907 61.02 -2.19 7.54
CA SER A 907 61.90 -2.64 6.44
C SER A 907 62.55 -4.01 6.69
N ARG A 908 63.09 -4.27 7.90
CA ARG A 908 63.68 -5.57 8.26
C ARG A 908 62.63 -6.68 8.40
N ARG A 909 61.48 -6.37 9.01
CA ARG A 909 60.38 -7.33 9.20
C ARG A 909 59.72 -7.72 7.88
N PHE A 910 59.73 -6.84 6.87
CA PHE A 910 59.27 -7.15 5.52
C PHE A 910 60.16 -8.20 4.82
N ILE A 911 61.49 -8.11 5.02
CA ILE A 911 62.43 -9.11 4.49
C ILE A 911 62.13 -10.50 5.08
N ASP A 912 61.92 -10.56 6.40
CA ASP A 912 61.55 -11.80 7.09
C ASP A 912 60.19 -12.34 6.61
N LEU A 913 59.22 -11.45 6.36
CA LEU A 913 57.91 -11.79 5.82
C LEU A 913 57.99 -12.44 4.44
N TRP A 914 58.85 -11.95 3.54
CA TRP A 914 59.06 -12.57 2.23
C TRP A 914 59.65 -13.98 2.36
N GLU A 915 60.59 -14.20 3.29
CA GLU A 915 61.10 -15.54 3.58
C GLU A 915 60.00 -16.49 4.07
N ILE A 916 59.10 -16.00 4.93
CA ILE A 916 57.98 -16.78 5.46
C ILE A 916 56.97 -17.10 4.35
N LEU A 917 56.59 -16.11 3.53
CA LEU A 917 55.65 -16.29 2.42
C LEU A 917 56.19 -17.26 1.36
N SER A 918 57.46 -17.14 0.99
CA SER A 918 58.09 -18.03 0.00
C SER A 918 58.17 -19.48 0.48
N LYS A 919 58.37 -19.72 1.79
CA LYS A 919 58.48 -21.06 2.38
C LYS A 919 57.13 -21.68 2.74
N ARG A 920 56.16 -20.91 3.23
CA ARG A 920 54.94 -21.45 3.86
C ARG A 920 53.64 -21.18 3.11
N SER A 921 53.56 -20.16 2.26
CA SER A 921 52.30 -19.83 1.60
C SER A 921 51.99 -20.77 0.42
N TYR A 922 50.77 -21.31 0.41
CA TYR A 922 50.31 -22.20 -0.68
C TYR A 922 50.16 -21.46 -2.02
N ILE A 923 49.86 -20.15 -1.98
CA ILE A 923 49.67 -19.30 -3.16
C ILE A 923 50.99 -19.07 -3.87
N VAL A 924 52.03 -18.61 -3.16
CA VAL A 924 53.35 -18.34 -3.75
C VAL A 924 53.98 -19.65 -4.22
N GLN A 925 53.78 -20.76 -3.50
CA GLN A 925 54.20 -22.08 -3.97
C GLN A 925 53.47 -22.50 -5.25
N ALA A 926 52.14 -22.34 -5.35
CA ALA A 926 51.38 -22.70 -6.55
C ALA A 926 51.76 -21.86 -7.80
N VAL A 927 52.24 -20.63 -7.57
CA VAL A 927 52.78 -19.74 -8.60
C VAL A 927 54.24 -20.11 -8.95
N ASN A 928 55.09 -20.43 -7.95
CA ASN A 928 56.51 -20.81 -8.16
C ASN A 928 56.74 -22.22 -8.74
N ILE A 929 55.83 -23.19 -8.51
CA ILE A 929 56.12 -24.64 -8.71
C ILE A 929 56.25 -25.08 -10.19
N LYS A 930 56.13 -24.23 -11.21
CA LYS A 930 56.25 -24.68 -12.62
C LYS A 930 57.33 -24.05 -13.50
N GLU A 931 58.06 -23.02 -13.07
CA GLU A 931 58.95 -22.29 -13.99
C GLU A 931 60.45 -22.44 -13.79
N VAL A 932 60.92 -23.32 -12.89
CA VAL A 932 62.34 -23.72 -12.94
C VAL A 932 62.60 -24.79 -14.02
N SER A 933 61.55 -25.37 -14.63
CA SER A 933 61.70 -26.49 -15.60
C SER A 933 61.26 -26.20 -17.03
N SER A 934 60.82 -24.97 -17.37
CA SER A 934 60.27 -24.65 -18.70
C SER A 934 60.79 -23.37 -19.36
N PHE A 935 62.00 -22.92 -19.02
CA PHE A 935 62.71 -21.82 -19.72
C PHE A 935 63.19 -22.15 -21.16
N LYS A 936 62.63 -23.16 -21.84
CA LYS A 936 63.13 -23.63 -23.16
C LYS A 936 62.19 -23.46 -24.35
N THR A 937 60.99 -22.91 -24.20
CA THR A 937 60.11 -22.68 -25.36
C THR A 937 59.36 -21.37 -25.22
N GLY A 938 59.71 -20.40 -26.07
CA GLY A 938 59.30 -18.99 -26.09
C GLY A 938 57.81 -18.70 -26.27
N GLN A 939 56.97 -19.01 -25.29
CA GLN A 939 55.65 -18.41 -25.14
C GLN A 939 55.30 -18.19 -23.66
N LEU A 940 55.33 -16.93 -23.21
CA LEU A 940 54.71 -16.50 -21.95
C LEU A 940 53.18 -16.63 -22.06
N ILE A 941 52.63 -17.85 -21.92
CA ILE A 941 51.20 -18.04 -21.66
C ILE A 941 51.03 -18.14 -20.15
N LEU A 942 51.00 -17.00 -19.47
CA LEU A 942 50.69 -16.93 -18.05
C LEU A 942 49.37 -16.20 -17.83
N ARG A 943 48.28 -16.82 -18.26
CA ARG A 943 46.97 -16.61 -17.64
C ARG A 943 46.35 -17.95 -17.30
N LYS A 944 46.83 -18.56 -16.22
CA LYS A 944 46.00 -19.57 -15.53
C LYS A 944 44.70 -18.85 -15.13
N LYS A 945 43.56 -19.38 -15.57
CA LYS A 945 42.25 -18.92 -15.09
C LYS A 945 42.11 -19.36 -13.64
N PHE A 946 42.51 -18.48 -12.73
CA PHE A 946 42.25 -18.63 -11.30
C PHE A 946 40.76 -18.34 -11.04
N SER A 947 40.20 -18.91 -9.96
CA SER A 947 38.86 -18.52 -9.51
C SER A 947 38.87 -17.02 -9.15
N PRO A 948 37.73 -16.30 -9.23
CA PRO A 948 37.70 -14.87 -8.95
C PRO A 948 38.28 -14.52 -7.56
N LEU A 949 37.95 -15.31 -6.54
CA LEU A 949 38.49 -15.14 -5.18
C LEU A 949 40.03 -15.27 -5.12
N THR A 950 40.60 -16.24 -5.84
CA THR A 950 42.07 -16.47 -5.85
C THR A 950 42.81 -15.42 -6.68
N LYS A 951 42.16 -14.86 -7.71
CA LYS A 951 42.70 -13.74 -8.46
C LYS A 951 42.77 -12.48 -7.60
N ASP A 952 41.68 -12.15 -6.90
CA ASP A 952 41.64 -10.98 -6.01
C ASP A 952 42.67 -11.05 -4.88
N THR A 953 42.87 -12.24 -4.30
CA THR A 953 43.88 -12.44 -3.25
C THR A 953 45.30 -12.28 -3.76
N LEU A 954 45.56 -12.73 -5.00
CA LEU A 954 46.85 -12.55 -5.63
C LEU A 954 47.12 -11.08 -5.94
N VAL A 955 46.10 -10.32 -6.39
CA VAL A 955 46.20 -8.87 -6.61
C VAL A 955 46.58 -8.17 -5.31
N ALA A 956 45.81 -8.39 -4.23
CA ALA A 956 46.09 -7.80 -2.92
C ALA A 956 47.49 -8.14 -2.39
N MET A 957 47.93 -9.40 -2.56
CA MET A 957 49.27 -9.84 -2.17
C MET A 957 50.35 -9.18 -3.02
N SER A 958 50.15 -9.06 -4.34
CA SER A 958 51.10 -8.39 -5.22
C SER A 958 51.19 -6.88 -4.95
N GLU A 959 50.09 -6.21 -4.60
CA GLU A 959 50.11 -4.80 -4.20
C GLU A 959 50.88 -4.58 -2.90
N MET A 960 50.65 -5.42 -1.88
CA MET A 960 51.42 -5.40 -0.63
C MET A 960 52.92 -5.59 -0.88
N LEU A 961 53.28 -6.55 -1.74
CA LEU A 961 54.69 -6.81 -2.08
C LEU A 961 55.32 -5.64 -2.83
N LEU A 962 54.59 -5.01 -3.75
CA LEU A 962 55.07 -3.82 -4.46
C LEU A 962 55.28 -2.64 -3.51
N GLU A 963 54.38 -2.44 -2.54
CA GLU A 963 54.50 -1.38 -1.53
C GLU A 963 55.69 -1.62 -0.59
N GLY A 964 55.89 -2.87 -0.16
CA GLY A 964 57.05 -3.24 0.62
C GLY A 964 58.37 -3.11 -0.17
N ILE A 965 58.36 -3.40 -1.47
CA ILE A 965 59.54 -3.16 -2.33
C ILE A 965 59.85 -1.67 -2.40
N SER A 966 58.87 -0.78 -2.65
CA SER A 966 59.13 0.66 -2.72
C SER A 966 59.77 1.24 -1.44
N LEU A 967 59.53 0.63 -0.29
CA LEU A 967 60.15 1.01 0.98
C LEU A 967 61.53 0.39 1.20
N THR A 968 61.83 -0.75 0.57
CA THR A 968 63.03 -1.56 0.81
C THR A 968 63.93 -1.72 -0.41
N GLU A 969 63.73 -0.91 -1.46
CA GLU A 969 64.39 -1.03 -2.78
C GLU A 969 65.91 -1.19 -2.71
N MET A 970 66.55 -0.55 -1.73
CA MET A 970 68.01 -0.53 -1.54
C MET A 970 68.55 -1.56 -0.53
N LEU A 971 67.68 -2.28 0.20
CA LEU A 971 68.05 -3.26 1.23
C LEU A 971 67.96 -4.72 0.74
N LEU A 972 67.21 -4.96 -0.34
CA LEU A 972 66.97 -6.30 -0.88
C LEU A 972 67.96 -6.66 -2.00
N PRO A 973 68.43 -7.91 -2.10
CA PRO A 973 69.20 -8.39 -3.25
C PRO A 973 68.36 -8.36 -4.53
N GLU A 974 68.96 -7.95 -5.65
CA GLU A 974 68.31 -7.89 -6.98
C GLU A 974 67.64 -9.24 -7.36
N SER A 975 68.27 -10.37 -7.03
CA SER A 975 67.72 -11.73 -7.26
C SER A 975 66.47 -12.07 -6.44
N THR A 976 66.27 -11.40 -5.30
CA THR A 976 65.08 -11.56 -4.46
C THR A 976 63.96 -10.69 -5.01
N ILE A 977 64.28 -9.48 -5.47
CA ILE A 977 63.36 -8.55 -6.13
C ILE A 977 62.81 -9.15 -7.43
N GLU A 978 63.66 -9.77 -8.26
CA GLU A 978 63.25 -10.49 -9.48
C GLU A 978 62.20 -11.58 -9.20
N LYS A 979 62.38 -12.36 -8.12
CA LYS A 979 61.42 -13.41 -7.72
C LYS A 979 60.08 -12.85 -7.24
N ILE A 980 60.10 -11.71 -6.55
CA ILE A 980 58.87 -11.03 -6.10
C ILE A 980 58.12 -10.49 -7.32
N ILE A 981 58.82 -9.85 -8.26
CA ILE A 981 58.24 -9.28 -9.48
C ILE A 981 57.65 -10.37 -10.39
N LEU A 982 58.30 -11.53 -10.53
CA LEU A 982 57.76 -12.70 -11.23
C LEU A 982 56.41 -13.18 -10.65
N CYS A 983 56.25 -13.13 -9.32
CA CYS A 983 54.97 -13.42 -8.68
C CYS A 983 53.91 -12.36 -9.01
N CYS A 984 54.27 -11.08 -9.09
CA CYS A 984 53.37 -9.96 -9.38
C CYS A 984 52.93 -9.88 -10.87
N LEU A 985 53.83 -10.16 -11.82
CA LEU A 985 53.59 -10.11 -13.28
C LEU A 985 52.52 -11.10 -13.76
N ASN A 986 52.26 -12.16 -13.00
CA ASN A 986 51.22 -13.15 -13.30
C ASN A 986 49.79 -12.59 -13.19
N VAL A 987 49.61 -11.44 -12.54
CA VAL A 987 48.29 -10.98 -12.06
C VAL A 987 48.02 -9.49 -12.33
N ILE A 988 49.02 -8.61 -12.17
CA ILE A 988 48.93 -7.15 -12.41
C ILE A 988 49.52 -6.82 -13.80
N PRO A 989 48.92 -5.89 -14.58
CA PRO A 989 49.47 -5.46 -15.87
C PRO A 989 50.83 -4.75 -15.69
N GLN A 990 51.71 -4.96 -16.67
CA GLN A 990 53.09 -4.49 -16.67
C GLN A 990 53.24 -2.98 -16.46
N GLU A 991 52.31 -2.19 -17.00
CA GLU A 991 52.31 -0.73 -16.96
C GLU A 991 52.20 -0.20 -15.51
N ASP A 992 51.39 -0.85 -14.67
CA ASP A 992 51.16 -0.44 -13.28
C ASP A 992 52.36 -0.75 -12.36
N ILE A 993 53.16 -1.76 -12.69
CA ILE A 993 54.38 -2.10 -11.93
C ILE A 993 55.51 -1.14 -12.32
N SER A 994 55.62 -0.83 -13.62
CA SER A 994 56.65 0.07 -14.15
C SER A 994 56.47 1.53 -13.74
N SER A 995 55.25 1.95 -13.38
CA SER A 995 54.96 3.33 -12.99
C SER A 995 55.31 3.67 -11.53
N LYS A 996 55.52 2.67 -10.67
CA LYS A 996 55.79 2.88 -9.24
C LYS A 996 57.24 3.28 -8.92
N SER A 997 58.23 2.74 -9.63
CA SER A 997 59.64 3.06 -9.43
C SER A 997 60.47 2.79 -10.68
N MET A 998 61.48 3.62 -10.91
CA MET A 998 62.40 3.49 -12.04
C MET A 998 63.21 2.18 -11.98
N LEU A 999 63.57 1.73 -10.77
CA LEU A 999 64.34 0.50 -10.55
C LEU A 999 63.48 -0.75 -10.83
N LEU A 1000 62.19 -0.69 -10.48
CA LEU A 1000 61.20 -1.71 -10.83
C LEU A 1000 60.97 -1.79 -12.35
N ALA A 1001 60.92 -0.65 -13.04
CA ALA A 1001 60.78 -0.60 -14.49
C ALA A 1001 61.93 -1.29 -15.22
N ASP A 1002 63.18 -1.06 -14.76
CA ASP A 1002 64.37 -1.69 -15.32
C ASP A 1002 64.39 -3.22 -15.10
N ILE A 1003 64.00 -3.70 -13.91
CA ILE A 1003 63.94 -5.14 -13.62
C ILE A 1003 62.81 -5.82 -14.41
N VAL A 1004 61.64 -5.18 -14.54
CA VAL A 1004 60.53 -5.68 -15.38
C VAL A 1004 60.96 -5.77 -16.84
N TRP A 1005 61.68 -4.75 -17.35
CA TRP A 1005 62.24 -4.75 -18.70
C TRP A 1005 63.26 -5.87 -18.89
N LYS A 1006 64.15 -6.09 -17.91
CA LYS A 1006 65.15 -7.16 -17.90
C LYS A 1006 64.49 -8.56 -17.93
N ILE A 1007 63.48 -8.82 -17.11
CA ILE A 1007 62.75 -10.11 -17.08
C ILE A 1007 62.06 -10.39 -18.42
N ILE A 1008 61.52 -9.36 -19.07
CA ILE A 1008 60.82 -9.50 -20.36
C ILE A 1008 61.79 -9.67 -21.53
N ASN A 1009 62.91 -8.94 -21.53
CA ASN A 1009 63.87 -8.98 -22.66
C ASN A 1009 64.91 -10.10 -22.58
N ILE A 1010 65.13 -10.71 -21.43
CA ILE A 1010 65.85 -11.99 -21.34
C ILE A 1010 65.15 -13.09 -22.18
N SER A 1011 63.86 -12.93 -22.52
CA SER A 1011 63.15 -13.84 -23.43
C SER A 1011 63.46 -13.63 -24.94
N LEU A 1012 64.18 -12.57 -25.32
CA LEU A 1012 64.49 -12.23 -26.72
C LEU A 1012 65.95 -12.48 -27.13
N ASP A 1013 66.88 -12.53 -26.19
CA ASP A 1013 68.33 -12.60 -26.49
C ASP A 1013 68.90 -14.03 -26.64
N ASP A 1014 68.11 -15.08 -26.41
CA ASP A 1014 68.49 -16.49 -26.66
C ASP A 1014 67.76 -17.09 -27.88
N THR A 1015 67.76 -16.38 -29.02
CA THR A 1015 67.38 -16.96 -30.34
C THR A 1015 68.58 -17.43 -31.16
#